data_AF-A0A6P8NGV8-F1
#
_entry.id   AF-A0A6P8NGV8-F1
#
_cell.length_a   1.000
_cell.length_b   1.000
_cell.length_c   1.000
_cell.angle_alpha   90.00
_cell.angle_beta   90.00
_cell.angle_gamma   90.00
#
_symmetry.space_group_name_H-M   'P 1'
#
loop_
_entity.id
_entity.type
_entity.pdbx_description
1 polymer ?
#
loop_
_entity_poly.entity_id
_entity_poly.type
_entity_poly.pdbx_seq_one_letter_code
_entity_poly.pdbx_strand_id
1 'polypeptide(L)'
;MYRQFLVRPEDRKFQQILWRNADGEVDTYQLNTVTFGLSAAPYLAIRCLKQLADDEGHRYPRAATVLQRDFYVDDVLTGVDTKVEAQSLRTELTELLKLAGLNIRKWASNDRELLRGLPETDINHKLLLGESQTFKTLGVVWNSFDDSILYSVKINNADSRITKRTISSEIAKIYDPLGLLAPVIVRAKMLLQRLWTLKIDWDESLPADVHTDWSKYYAQLPLLNNVEFPRKTIINPAAEIELHGFCDASERAYGACVYLRTIALDGHVCTRLLTAKSKVAPLKSLTIPRLELSGALLLASLANTVLQALTINIARTVYWTDSTIVLHWINTSPHTLKTFVANRVTEIQRKTHASDWRHTPTTDNPADLISRGQLPEDFLKPTIWQHGPEWLQQPEEYWPAWNPVPLNETPEQKKATCLSATPADHSILGRFSSWPKLIRIAARCLRWRQARDRGKPLTMHELTNAHNRLIKLLQACYFSDEIRALRTDRNSAVKGKLQRLNPFLDKDGMLRVEGRLSHSPMPFHQKHPIILPKSSVTALIIEHEHLLNLHSGTQATLYALRRSYWPIDGRSQVWSTLKKCVRCCRANPPPVDYIMGDLPAARITESRPFTNVGIDYCGPFYIKERRDRNRRKIKSRQSTSSWSAISPARPSFPLCEDSSLAADSV
;
A
#
# COMPACT_ATOMS: atom_id res chain seq x y z
N MET A 1 -23.85 27.08 42.61
CA MET A 1 -23.26 28.06 41.67
C MET A 1 -24.29 28.68 40.72
N TYR A 2 -24.90 27.93 39.79
CA TYR A 2 -25.71 28.46 38.66
C TYR A 2 -26.72 29.56 38.99
N ARG A 3 -27.52 29.38 40.05
CA ARG A 3 -28.57 30.33 40.44
C ARG A 3 -28.07 31.69 40.94
N GLN A 4 -26.76 31.87 41.12
CA GLN A 4 -26.17 33.16 41.52
C GLN A 4 -25.91 34.09 40.34
N PHE A 5 -25.82 33.56 39.11
CA PHE A 5 -25.50 34.36 37.94
C PHE A 5 -26.77 34.76 37.19
N LEU A 6 -26.96 36.07 37.00
CA LEU A 6 -28.07 36.62 36.22
C LEU A 6 -27.84 36.42 34.72
N VAL A 7 -28.91 36.08 34.02
CA VAL A 7 -28.95 36.05 32.55
C VAL A 7 -29.30 37.45 32.05
N ARG A 8 -28.78 37.82 30.88
CA ARG A 8 -29.08 39.11 30.24
C ARG A 8 -30.60 39.27 30.06
N PRO A 9 -31.18 40.44 30.35
CA PRO A 9 -32.63 40.65 30.23
C PRO A 9 -33.21 40.23 28.88
N GLU A 10 -32.51 40.50 27.77
CA GLU A 10 -32.97 40.12 26.42
C GLU A 10 -33.07 38.59 26.19
N ASP A 11 -32.28 37.79 26.91
CA ASP A 11 -32.18 36.35 26.74
C ASP A 11 -33.10 35.56 27.67
N ARG A 12 -33.58 36.19 28.75
CA ARG A 12 -34.46 35.54 29.74
C ARG A 12 -35.76 35.01 29.13
N LYS A 13 -36.23 35.61 28.03
CA LYS A 13 -37.45 35.18 27.31
C LYS A 13 -37.35 33.74 26.80
N PHE A 14 -36.13 33.25 26.55
CA PHE A 14 -35.87 31.88 26.12
C PHE A 14 -35.85 30.87 27.29
N GLN A 15 -35.98 31.34 28.54
CA GLN A 15 -36.05 30.51 29.74
C GLN A 15 -37.44 30.57 30.40
N GLN A 16 -38.48 30.84 29.62
CA GLN A 16 -39.85 30.79 30.10
C GLN A 16 -40.30 29.34 30.30
N ILE A 17 -40.97 29.09 31.43
CA ILE A 17 -41.56 27.81 31.77
C ILE A 17 -43.04 28.00 32.10
N LEU A 18 -43.84 26.98 31.79
CA LEU A 18 -45.22 26.90 32.25
C LEU A 18 -45.23 26.02 33.51
N TRP A 19 -45.81 26.54 34.58
CA TRP A 19 -45.98 25.81 35.83
C TRP A 19 -47.47 25.61 36.08
N ARG A 20 -47.87 24.37 36.35
CA ARG A 20 -49.25 24.07 36.74
C ARG A 20 -49.31 23.93 38.25
N ASN A 21 -50.13 24.75 38.90
CA ASN A 21 -50.34 24.64 40.34
C ASN A 21 -51.23 23.43 40.70
N ALA A 22 -51.40 23.18 42.00
CA ALA A 22 -52.20 22.05 42.49
C ALA A 22 -53.69 22.14 42.08
N ASP A 23 -54.18 23.35 41.86
CA ASP A 23 -55.56 23.65 41.45
C ASP A 23 -55.77 23.54 39.93
N GLY A 24 -54.70 23.25 39.16
CA GLY A 24 -54.74 23.02 37.72
C GLY A 24 -54.58 24.29 36.87
N GLU A 25 -54.41 25.46 37.48
CA GLU A 25 -54.12 26.72 36.80
C GLU A 25 -52.68 26.72 36.28
N VAL A 26 -52.48 27.32 35.11
CA VAL A 26 -51.17 27.36 34.44
C VAL A 26 -50.63 28.77 34.47
N ASP A 27 -49.55 28.96 35.21
CA ASP A 27 -48.79 30.20 35.29
C ASP A 27 -47.58 30.18 34.37
N THR A 28 -47.17 31.35 33.88
CA THR A 28 -45.95 31.52 33.10
C THR A 28 -44.87 32.17 33.96
N TYR A 29 -43.75 31.47 34.15
CA TYR A 29 -42.59 31.98 34.88
C TYR A 29 -41.42 32.23 33.95
N GLN A 30 -40.68 33.31 34.20
CA GLN A 30 -39.44 33.63 33.48
C GLN A 30 -38.26 33.48 34.43
N LEU A 31 -37.35 32.57 34.11
CA LEU A 31 -36.17 32.34 34.95
C LEU A 31 -35.10 33.42 34.68
N ASN A 32 -34.69 34.11 35.75
CA ASN A 32 -33.75 35.24 35.67
C ASN A 32 -32.27 34.83 35.72
N THR A 33 -31.99 33.63 36.20
CA THR A 33 -30.63 33.15 36.51
C THR A 33 -30.27 31.96 35.64
N VAL A 34 -28.97 31.64 35.56
CA VAL A 34 -28.53 30.45 34.84
C VAL A 34 -29.23 29.22 35.41
N THR A 35 -29.95 28.51 34.54
CA THR A 35 -30.86 27.42 34.90
C THR A 35 -30.24 26.07 34.59
N PHE A 36 -30.46 25.09 35.47
CA PHE A 36 -30.04 23.70 35.27
C PHE A 36 -30.70 23.08 34.03
N GLY A 37 -29.99 22.19 33.34
CA GLY A 37 -30.49 21.49 32.16
C GLY A 37 -30.31 22.24 30.84
N LEU A 38 -29.87 23.50 30.86
CA LEU A 38 -29.43 24.21 29.66
C LEU A 38 -28.02 23.77 29.26
N SER A 39 -27.82 23.47 27.97
CA SER A 39 -26.52 23.07 27.43
C SER A 39 -25.42 24.12 27.67
N ALA A 40 -25.77 25.41 27.66
CA ALA A 40 -24.83 26.50 27.88
C ALA A 40 -24.57 26.82 29.37
N ALA A 41 -25.36 26.29 30.31
CA ALA A 41 -25.26 26.67 31.72
C ALA A 41 -23.88 26.42 32.35
N PRO A 42 -23.23 25.25 32.15
CA PRO A 42 -21.88 25.00 32.68
C PRO A 42 -20.85 26.00 32.15
N TYR A 43 -20.90 26.30 30.85
CA TYR A 43 -20.00 27.28 30.24
C TYR A 43 -20.19 28.68 30.83
N LEU A 44 -21.44 29.14 30.95
CA LEU A 44 -21.74 30.46 31.52
C LEU A 44 -21.25 30.57 32.97
N ALA A 45 -21.50 29.55 33.79
CA ALA A 45 -21.09 29.57 35.18
C ALA A 45 -19.56 29.58 35.35
N ILE A 46 -18.84 28.75 34.58
CA ILE A 46 -17.37 28.74 34.58
C ILE A 46 -16.81 30.07 34.06
N ARG A 47 -17.42 30.66 33.02
CA ARG A 47 -16.97 31.96 32.48
C ARG A 47 -17.14 33.09 33.51
N CYS A 48 -18.23 33.06 34.30
CA CYS A 48 -18.43 34.00 35.40
C CYS A 48 -17.38 33.85 36.50
N LEU A 49 -16.99 32.61 36.87
CA LEU A 49 -15.88 32.38 37.80
C LEU A 49 -14.55 32.93 37.26
N LYS A 50 -14.26 32.73 35.97
CA LYS A 50 -13.07 33.32 35.34
C LYS A 50 -13.12 34.84 35.35
N GLN A 51 -14.28 35.43 35.04
CA GLN A 51 -14.44 36.88 35.08
C GLN A 51 -14.24 37.44 36.49
N LEU A 52 -14.72 36.75 37.53
CA LEU A 52 -14.48 37.13 38.93
C LEU A 52 -12.98 37.16 39.27
N ALA A 53 -12.21 36.18 38.77
CA ALA A 53 -10.76 36.19 38.92
C ALA A 53 -10.10 37.34 38.15
N ASP A 54 -10.63 37.73 36.99
CA ASP A 54 -10.11 38.86 36.21
C ASP A 54 -10.42 40.22 36.90
N ASP A 55 -11.61 40.38 37.45
CA ASP A 55 -12.09 41.64 38.04
C ASP A 55 -11.48 41.88 39.43
N GLU A 56 -11.55 40.88 40.32
CA GLU A 56 -11.19 41.02 41.75
C GLU A 56 -9.92 40.23 42.14
N GLY A 57 -9.38 39.42 41.23
CA GLY A 57 -8.27 38.51 41.55
C GLY A 57 -6.95 39.19 41.92
N HIS A 58 -6.76 40.46 41.52
CA HIS A 58 -5.58 41.25 41.91
C HIS A 58 -5.45 41.43 43.44
N ARG A 59 -6.56 41.32 44.18
CA ARG A 59 -6.60 41.39 45.65
C ARG A 59 -6.31 40.04 46.32
N TYR A 60 -6.53 38.94 45.60
CA TYR A 60 -6.44 37.57 46.10
C TYR A 60 -5.72 36.67 45.08
N PRO A 61 -4.40 36.90 44.85
CA PRO A 61 -3.69 36.32 43.72
C PRO A 61 -3.63 34.78 43.75
N ARG A 62 -3.58 34.16 44.94
CA ARG A 62 -3.55 32.70 45.06
C ARG A 62 -4.91 32.11 44.69
N ALA A 63 -5.99 32.69 45.22
CA ALA A 63 -7.35 32.27 44.89
C ALA A 63 -7.70 32.49 43.42
N ALA A 64 -7.29 33.62 42.83
CA ALA A 64 -7.51 33.91 41.42
C ALA A 64 -6.91 32.82 40.51
N THR A 65 -5.70 32.36 40.82
CA THR A 65 -5.03 31.28 40.10
C THR A 65 -5.85 29.97 40.19
N VAL A 66 -6.37 29.65 41.38
CA VAL A 66 -7.23 28.48 41.61
C VAL A 66 -8.55 28.59 40.84
N LEU A 67 -9.20 29.76 40.82
CA LEU A 67 -10.45 30.00 40.06
C LEU A 67 -10.25 29.79 38.55
N GLN A 68 -9.10 30.18 38.02
CA GLN A 68 -8.81 30.06 36.60
C GLN A 68 -8.44 28.63 36.17
N ARG A 69 -7.79 27.86 37.06
CA ARG A 69 -7.15 26.58 36.72
C ARG A 69 -7.78 25.33 37.35
N ASP A 70 -8.16 25.40 38.63
CA ASP A 70 -8.40 24.22 39.49
C ASP A 70 -9.90 23.93 39.72
N PHE A 71 -10.79 24.78 39.18
CA PHE A 71 -12.23 24.53 39.20
C PHE A 71 -12.65 23.54 38.10
N TYR A 72 -13.33 22.48 38.51
CA TYR A 72 -14.01 21.55 37.63
C TYR A 72 -15.53 21.66 37.83
N VAL A 73 -16.18 22.45 36.97
CA VAL A 73 -17.62 22.75 37.04
C VAL A 73 -17.98 23.38 38.38
N ASP A 74 -18.56 22.63 39.32
CA ASP A 74 -19.00 23.10 40.64
C ASP A 74 -17.98 22.78 41.75
N ASP A 75 -16.99 21.91 41.47
CA ASP A 75 -16.02 21.41 42.45
C ASP A 75 -14.66 22.11 42.29
N VAL A 76 -13.98 22.40 43.41
CA VAL A 76 -12.60 22.90 43.43
C VAL A 76 -11.67 21.84 44.01
N LEU A 77 -10.63 21.49 43.26
CA LEU A 77 -9.64 20.49 43.66
C LEU A 77 -8.25 21.10 43.55
N THR A 78 -7.71 21.56 44.68
CA THR A 78 -6.41 22.25 44.73
C THR A 78 -5.57 21.78 45.91
N GLY A 79 -4.28 22.12 45.91
CA GLY A 79 -3.33 21.75 46.95
C GLY A 79 -2.07 22.62 46.91
N VAL A 80 -1.38 22.68 48.04
CA VAL A 80 -0.12 23.43 48.23
C VAL A 80 0.83 22.63 49.13
N ASP A 81 2.12 23.00 49.16
CA ASP A 81 3.15 22.24 49.85
C ASP A 81 3.21 22.50 51.37
N THR A 82 2.74 23.68 51.82
CA THR A 82 2.79 24.05 53.24
C THR A 82 1.42 24.33 53.83
N LYS A 83 1.29 24.05 55.12
CA LYS A 83 0.05 24.25 55.87
C LYS A 83 -0.35 25.72 55.98
N VAL A 84 0.63 26.61 56.14
CA VAL A 84 0.40 28.06 56.23
C VAL A 84 -0.17 28.58 54.92
N GLU A 85 0.41 28.16 53.78
CA GLU A 85 -0.11 28.53 52.46
C GLU A 85 -1.52 28.00 52.23
N ALA A 86 -1.83 26.79 52.70
CA ALA A 86 -3.16 26.19 52.56
C ALA A 86 -4.21 26.99 53.33
N GLN A 87 -3.87 27.46 54.54
CA GLN A 87 -4.74 28.33 55.33
C GLN A 87 -4.98 29.67 54.65
N SER A 88 -3.93 30.34 54.16
CA SER A 88 -4.07 31.60 53.42
C SER A 88 -4.92 31.41 52.16
N LEU A 89 -4.66 30.35 51.38
CA LEU A 89 -5.42 30.04 50.17
C LEU A 89 -6.90 29.81 50.47
N ARG A 90 -7.24 29.07 51.53
CA ARG A 90 -8.63 28.85 51.98
C ARG A 90 -9.34 30.16 52.27
N THR A 91 -8.68 31.07 52.98
CA THR A 91 -9.21 32.39 53.33
C THR A 91 -9.42 33.25 52.09
N GLU A 92 -8.39 33.42 51.26
CA GLU A 92 -8.46 34.17 50.00
C GLU A 92 -9.57 33.64 49.09
N LEU A 93 -9.71 32.32 48.99
CA LEU A 93 -10.71 31.68 48.12
C LEU A 93 -12.14 31.96 48.61
N THR A 94 -12.34 31.91 49.92
CA THR A 94 -13.64 32.19 50.54
C THR A 94 -14.01 33.67 50.39
N GLU A 95 -13.06 34.58 50.58
CA GLU A 95 -13.27 36.02 50.43
C GLU A 95 -13.55 36.41 48.98
N LEU A 96 -12.78 35.88 48.01
CA LEU A 96 -12.98 36.16 46.59
C LEU A 96 -14.35 35.66 46.11
N LEU A 97 -14.75 34.45 46.45
CA LEU A 97 -16.05 33.90 46.03
C LEU A 97 -17.24 34.60 46.69
N LYS A 98 -17.05 35.09 47.93
CA LYS A 98 -18.08 35.85 48.64
C LYS A 98 -18.43 37.16 47.92
N LEU A 99 -17.49 37.78 47.20
CA LEU A 99 -17.75 38.97 46.38
C LEU A 99 -18.76 38.69 45.25
N ALA A 100 -18.82 37.46 44.76
CA ALA A 100 -19.81 37.01 43.77
C ALA A 100 -21.06 36.35 44.39
N GLY A 101 -21.24 36.44 45.71
CA GLY A 101 -22.35 35.78 46.42
C GLY A 101 -22.25 34.25 46.43
N LEU A 102 -21.06 33.70 46.18
CA LEU A 102 -20.80 32.26 46.20
C LEU A 102 -20.22 31.84 47.55
N ASN A 103 -20.75 30.74 48.09
CA ASN A 103 -20.24 30.13 49.33
C ASN A 103 -19.76 28.71 49.02
N ILE A 104 -18.48 28.43 49.31
CA ILE A 104 -17.94 27.06 49.25
C ILE A 104 -18.45 26.27 50.46
N ARG A 105 -18.86 25.03 50.21
CA ARG A 105 -19.30 24.06 51.23
C ARG A 105 -18.60 22.71 51.00
N LYS A 106 -18.78 21.77 51.92
CA LYS A 106 -18.22 20.39 51.85
C LYS A 106 -16.68 20.37 51.75
N TRP A 107 -16.00 21.18 52.55
CA TRP A 107 -14.55 21.19 52.66
C TRP A 107 -13.99 19.83 53.10
N ALA A 108 -12.97 19.38 52.38
CA ALA A 108 -12.23 18.16 52.67
C ALA A 108 -10.73 18.48 52.64
N SER A 109 -9.96 17.95 53.60
CA SER A 109 -8.51 18.16 53.68
C SER A 109 -7.84 16.99 54.38
N ASN A 110 -6.60 16.70 53.97
CA ASN A 110 -5.74 15.71 54.61
C ASN A 110 -5.19 16.15 55.97
N ASP A 111 -5.28 17.44 56.30
CA ASP A 111 -4.89 17.95 57.61
C ASP A 111 -6.11 18.49 58.37
N ARG A 112 -6.36 17.93 59.56
CA ARG A 112 -7.52 18.30 60.39
C ARG A 112 -7.48 19.75 60.87
N GLU A 113 -6.31 20.36 60.99
CA GLU A 113 -6.25 21.77 61.43
C GLU A 113 -6.71 22.73 60.34
N LEU A 114 -6.65 22.34 59.06
CA LEU A 114 -7.23 23.10 57.95
C LEU A 114 -8.76 23.08 57.94
N LEU A 115 -9.38 22.20 58.72
CA LEU A 115 -10.83 22.11 58.88
C LEU A 115 -11.32 22.81 60.15
N ARG A 116 -10.42 23.20 61.07
CA ARG A 116 -10.78 23.95 62.27
C ARG A 116 -11.36 25.32 61.89
N GLY A 117 -12.45 25.70 62.59
CA GLY A 117 -13.16 26.97 62.39
C GLY A 117 -14.26 26.95 61.32
N LEU A 118 -14.48 25.81 60.64
CA LEU A 118 -15.60 25.62 59.72
C LEU A 118 -16.81 24.97 60.44
N PRO A 119 -18.05 25.26 60.03
CA PRO A 119 -19.23 24.55 60.52
C PRO A 119 -19.15 23.05 60.23
N GLU A 120 -19.56 22.18 61.16
CA GLU A 120 -19.54 20.72 60.95
C GLU A 120 -20.38 20.29 59.73
N THR A 121 -21.44 21.02 59.40
CA THR A 121 -22.28 20.78 58.21
C THR A 121 -21.54 20.98 56.89
N ASP A 122 -20.45 21.75 56.90
CA ASP A 122 -19.64 22.05 55.73
C ASP A 122 -18.37 21.19 55.65
N ILE A 123 -18.16 20.22 56.55
CA ILE A 123 -17.00 19.32 56.53
C ILE A 123 -17.38 17.98 55.90
N ASN A 124 -16.57 17.51 54.95
CA ASN A 124 -16.75 16.19 54.34
C ASN A 124 -15.46 15.35 54.43
N HIS A 125 -15.48 14.28 55.22
CA HIS A 125 -14.33 13.40 55.37
C HIS A 125 -14.09 12.45 54.18
N LYS A 126 -15.14 12.14 53.42
CA LYS A 126 -15.09 11.26 52.23
C LYS A 126 -15.75 11.95 51.05
N LEU A 127 -14.94 12.59 50.22
CA LEU A 127 -15.44 13.32 49.06
C LEU A 127 -15.66 12.34 47.91
N LEU A 128 -16.93 12.12 47.54
CA LEU A 128 -17.30 11.42 46.31
C LEU A 128 -17.03 12.33 45.11
N LEU A 129 -16.12 11.94 44.24
CA LEU A 129 -15.74 12.74 43.08
C LEU A 129 -16.75 12.55 41.93
N GLY A 130 -17.30 13.67 41.46
CA GLY A 130 -18.24 13.76 40.34
C GLY A 130 -19.70 13.48 40.71
N GLU A 131 -20.31 14.27 41.60
CA GLU A 131 -21.75 14.13 41.91
C GLU A 131 -22.61 14.27 40.64
N SER A 132 -23.29 13.19 40.25
CA SER A 132 -24.48 13.23 39.41
C SER A 132 -25.61 12.59 40.21
N GLN A 133 -26.81 13.18 40.15
CA GLN A 133 -28.04 12.73 40.84
C GLN A 133 -28.48 11.29 40.47
N THR A 134 -27.69 10.58 39.66
CA THR A 134 -27.83 9.20 39.24
C THR A 134 -26.99 8.28 40.12
N PHE A 135 -27.59 7.24 40.70
CA PHE A 135 -26.88 6.17 41.42
C PHE A 135 -25.75 5.57 40.57
N LYS A 136 -24.48 5.84 40.94
CA LYS A 136 -23.29 5.25 40.31
C LYS A 136 -23.07 3.82 40.81
N THR A 137 -22.72 2.92 39.90
CA THR A 137 -22.37 1.52 40.21
C THR A 137 -20.94 1.41 40.72
N LEU A 138 -20.03 2.22 40.18
CA LEU A 138 -18.65 2.39 40.64
C LEU A 138 -18.32 3.89 40.67
N GLY A 139 -18.03 4.44 41.84
CA GLY A 139 -17.64 5.85 42.03
C GLY A 139 -16.26 5.99 42.65
N VAL A 140 -15.55 7.05 42.28
CA VAL A 140 -14.27 7.42 42.88
C VAL A 140 -14.52 8.21 44.15
N VAL A 141 -13.86 7.83 45.24
CA VAL A 141 -13.94 8.49 46.56
C VAL A 141 -12.54 8.91 46.96
N TRP A 142 -12.36 10.17 47.32
CA TRP A 142 -11.14 10.62 47.97
C TRP A 142 -11.28 10.45 49.49
N ASN A 143 -10.43 9.61 50.06
CA ASN A 143 -10.22 9.52 51.49
C ASN A 143 -9.21 10.61 51.89
N SER A 144 -9.75 11.67 52.49
CA SER A 144 -8.92 12.79 52.92
C SER A 144 -7.90 12.40 53.98
N PHE A 145 -8.24 11.47 54.90
CA PHE A 145 -7.38 11.12 56.04
C PHE A 145 -6.09 10.43 55.62
N ASP A 146 -6.17 9.42 54.76
CA ASP A 146 -5.01 8.64 54.27
C ASP A 146 -4.41 9.21 52.97
N ASP A 147 -4.99 10.30 52.45
CA ASP A 147 -4.70 10.89 51.14
C ASP A 147 -4.71 9.88 49.98
N SER A 148 -5.76 9.06 49.94
CA SER A 148 -5.90 7.97 49.00
C SER A 148 -7.19 8.03 48.19
N ILE A 149 -7.12 7.48 46.98
CA ILE A 149 -8.24 7.28 46.07
C ILE A 149 -8.76 5.87 46.32
N LEU A 150 -10.02 5.81 46.73
CA LEU A 150 -10.80 4.60 46.96
C LEU A 150 -11.90 4.49 45.91
N TYR A 151 -12.41 3.28 45.73
CA TYR A 151 -13.56 3.03 44.89
C TYR A 151 -14.75 2.59 45.74
N SER A 152 -15.93 3.14 45.46
CA SER A 152 -17.17 2.74 46.10
C SER A 152 -18.08 2.06 45.08
N VAL A 153 -18.37 0.79 45.33
CA VAL A 153 -19.27 -0.03 44.52
C VAL A 153 -20.60 -0.15 45.24
N LYS A 154 -21.69 0.23 44.57
CA LYS A 154 -23.05 -0.01 45.05
C LYS A 154 -23.71 -1.04 44.15
N ILE A 155 -23.94 -2.25 44.65
CA ILE A 155 -24.77 -3.22 43.94
C ILE A 155 -26.23 -2.94 44.27
N ASN A 156 -27.03 -2.73 43.23
CA ASN A 156 -28.47 -2.90 43.34
C ASN A 156 -28.79 -4.37 43.09
N ASN A 157 -29.05 -5.13 44.15
CA ASN A 157 -29.63 -6.48 44.06
C ASN A 157 -31.11 -6.35 43.71
N ALA A 158 -31.39 -5.98 42.47
CA ALA A 158 -32.74 -6.14 41.92
C ALA A 158 -32.73 -7.40 41.07
N ASP A 159 -33.66 -8.32 41.36
CA ASP A 159 -34.03 -9.54 40.61
C ASP A 159 -34.51 -9.22 39.18
N SER A 160 -33.75 -8.39 38.48
CA SER A 160 -34.06 -7.88 37.16
C SER A 160 -33.39 -8.78 36.13
N ARG A 161 -34.18 -9.15 35.13
CA ARG A 161 -33.73 -9.90 33.96
C ARG A 161 -32.48 -9.25 33.39
N ILE A 162 -31.37 -9.98 33.33
CA ILE A 162 -30.12 -9.50 32.75
C ILE A 162 -30.32 -9.44 31.23
N THR A 163 -30.30 -8.24 30.67
CA THR A 163 -30.43 -7.97 29.23
C THR A 163 -29.27 -7.11 28.77
N LYS A 164 -29.12 -6.96 27.45
CA LYS A 164 -28.12 -6.06 26.86
C LYS A 164 -28.29 -4.62 27.38
N ARG A 165 -29.52 -4.15 27.58
CA ARG A 165 -29.84 -2.83 28.14
C ARG A 165 -29.32 -2.67 29.56
N THR A 166 -29.55 -3.65 30.43
CA THR A 166 -29.10 -3.56 31.83
C THR A 166 -27.58 -3.56 31.91
N ILE A 167 -26.90 -4.43 31.17
CA ILE A 167 -25.43 -4.47 31.08
C ILE A 167 -24.86 -3.13 30.59
N SER A 168 -25.40 -2.57 29.51
CA SER A 168 -24.94 -1.29 28.97
C SER A 168 -25.14 -0.13 29.96
N SER A 169 -26.26 -0.15 30.70
CA SER A 169 -26.56 0.83 31.74
C SER A 169 -25.57 0.76 32.90
N GLU A 170 -25.27 -0.46 33.39
CA GLU A 170 -24.31 -0.66 34.48
C GLU A 170 -22.89 -0.23 34.08
N ILE A 171 -22.45 -0.54 32.85
CA ILE A 171 -21.14 -0.09 32.35
C ILE A 171 -21.06 1.44 32.25
N ALA A 172 -22.14 2.10 31.84
CA ALA A 172 -22.17 3.56 31.74
C ALA A 172 -22.12 4.27 33.10
N LYS A 173 -22.56 3.59 34.17
CA LYS A 173 -22.50 4.09 35.56
C LYS A 173 -21.12 3.91 36.20
N ILE A 174 -20.20 3.18 35.57
CA ILE A 174 -18.83 3.04 36.04
C ILE A 174 -18.06 4.33 35.75
N TYR A 175 -17.69 5.04 36.80
CA TYR A 175 -16.93 6.29 36.70
C TYR A 175 -15.48 6.08 37.17
N ASP A 176 -14.54 6.15 36.24
CA ASP A 176 -13.09 6.08 36.50
C ASP A 176 -12.35 7.00 35.51
N PRO A 177 -12.24 8.31 35.80
CA PRO A 177 -11.68 9.29 34.86
C PRO A 177 -10.17 9.12 34.63
N LEU A 178 -9.44 8.65 35.65
CA LEU A 178 -7.99 8.40 35.57
C LEU A 178 -7.66 7.03 34.96
N GLY A 179 -8.62 6.12 34.91
CA GLY A 179 -8.44 4.78 34.36
C GLY A 179 -7.61 3.84 35.24
N LEU A 180 -7.55 4.07 36.56
CA LEU A 180 -6.75 3.22 37.46
C LEU A 180 -7.29 1.79 37.54
N LEU A 181 -8.56 1.59 37.18
CA LEU A 181 -9.21 0.28 37.07
C LEU A 181 -9.38 -0.17 35.61
N ALA A 182 -8.58 0.37 34.69
CA ALA A 182 -8.64 0.05 33.26
C ALA A 182 -8.67 -1.47 32.94
N PRO A 183 -7.87 -2.35 33.60
CA PRO A 183 -7.92 -3.81 33.39
C PRO A 183 -9.27 -4.45 33.72
N VAL A 184 -9.98 -3.93 34.72
CA VAL A 184 -11.28 -4.46 35.14
C VAL A 184 -12.38 -3.91 34.23
N ILE A 185 -12.35 -2.60 33.95
CA ILE A 185 -13.37 -1.93 33.13
C ILE A 185 -13.33 -2.41 31.68
N VAL A 186 -12.16 -2.69 31.12
CA VAL A 186 -12.04 -3.17 29.73
C VAL A 186 -12.68 -4.55 29.56
N ARG A 187 -12.68 -5.41 30.59
CA ARG A 187 -13.36 -6.72 30.57
C ARG A 187 -14.86 -6.55 30.35
N ALA A 188 -15.48 -5.57 31.03
CA ALA A 188 -16.88 -5.23 30.83
C ALA A 188 -17.15 -4.67 29.42
N LYS A 189 -16.28 -3.79 28.92
CA LYS A 189 -16.39 -3.26 27.55
C LYS A 189 -16.26 -4.35 26.49
N MET A 190 -15.39 -5.35 26.69
CA MET A 190 -15.27 -6.52 25.81
C MET A 190 -16.55 -7.39 25.83
N LEU A 191 -17.15 -7.60 27.01
CA LEU A 191 -18.43 -8.33 27.12
C LEU A 191 -19.54 -7.59 26.37
N LEU A 192 -19.60 -6.26 26.50
CA LEU A 192 -20.53 -5.44 25.75
C LEU A 192 -20.31 -5.60 24.23
N GLN A 193 -19.06 -5.53 23.74
CA GLN A 193 -18.74 -5.76 22.33
C GLN A 193 -19.17 -7.15 21.84
N ARG A 194 -19.00 -8.20 22.66
CA ARG A 194 -19.47 -9.55 22.34
C ARG A 194 -20.98 -9.59 22.14
N LEU A 195 -21.76 -8.93 23.00
CA LEU A 195 -23.21 -8.80 22.86
C LEU A 195 -23.62 -8.12 21.55
N TRP A 196 -22.89 -7.08 21.13
CA TRP A 196 -23.12 -6.42 19.84
C TRP A 196 -22.85 -7.35 18.65
N THR A 197 -21.83 -8.21 18.76
CA THR A 197 -21.46 -9.16 17.71
C THR A 197 -22.49 -10.27 17.56
N LEU A 198 -23.14 -10.68 18.65
CA LEU A 198 -24.21 -11.68 18.67
C LEU A 198 -25.56 -11.15 18.12
N LYS A 199 -25.67 -9.85 17.83
CA LYS A 199 -26.89 -9.20 17.30
C LYS A 199 -28.16 -9.43 18.14
N ILE A 200 -28.00 -9.51 19.47
CA ILE A 200 -29.10 -9.65 20.43
C ILE A 200 -29.82 -8.30 20.60
N ASP A 201 -31.14 -8.35 20.73
CA ASP A 201 -31.99 -7.18 20.98
C ASP A 201 -31.82 -6.62 22.41
N TRP A 202 -32.23 -5.37 22.62
CA TRP A 202 -31.97 -4.66 23.89
C TRP A 202 -32.52 -5.34 25.13
N ASP A 203 -33.72 -5.90 25.00
CA ASP A 203 -34.50 -6.51 26.07
C ASP A 203 -34.69 -8.01 25.80
N GLU A 204 -33.78 -8.66 25.07
CA GLU A 204 -33.78 -10.10 24.85
C GLU A 204 -32.94 -10.81 25.93
N SER A 205 -33.27 -12.07 26.22
CA SER A 205 -32.50 -12.90 27.17
C SER A 205 -31.13 -13.25 26.60
N LEU A 206 -30.11 -13.27 27.46
CA LEU A 206 -28.74 -13.53 27.04
C LEU A 206 -28.44 -15.04 26.88
N PRO A 207 -27.56 -15.42 25.94
CA PRO A 207 -26.96 -16.75 25.90
C PRO A 207 -26.31 -17.13 27.24
N ALA A 208 -26.42 -18.41 27.61
CA ALA A 208 -26.02 -18.91 28.93
C ALA A 208 -24.53 -18.65 29.26
N ASP A 209 -23.66 -18.72 28.27
CA ASP A 209 -22.23 -18.43 28.39
C ASP A 209 -21.98 -16.95 28.74
N VAL A 210 -22.62 -16.01 28.02
CA VAL A 210 -22.46 -14.57 28.26
C VAL A 210 -23.12 -14.15 29.58
N HIS A 211 -24.27 -14.74 29.89
CA HIS A 211 -24.95 -14.52 31.17
C HIS A 211 -24.05 -14.95 32.34
N THR A 212 -23.45 -16.14 32.26
CA THR A 212 -22.55 -16.66 33.30
C THR A 212 -21.30 -15.78 33.46
N ASP A 213 -20.69 -15.39 32.34
CA ASP A 213 -19.52 -14.48 32.33
C ASP A 213 -19.85 -13.12 32.98
N TRP A 214 -20.99 -12.53 32.64
CA TRP A 214 -21.42 -11.24 33.22
C TRP A 214 -21.75 -11.37 34.70
N SER A 215 -22.52 -12.39 35.09
CA SER A 215 -22.90 -12.62 36.48
C SER A 215 -21.67 -12.84 37.37
N LYS A 216 -20.66 -13.59 36.88
CA LYS A 216 -19.38 -13.75 37.59
C LYS A 216 -18.66 -12.41 37.76
N TYR A 217 -18.55 -11.62 36.69
CA TYR A 217 -17.92 -10.29 36.76
C TYR A 217 -18.66 -9.35 37.73
N TYR A 218 -19.98 -9.28 37.62
CA TYR A 218 -20.82 -8.36 38.40
C TYR A 218 -20.83 -8.72 39.89
N ALA A 219 -20.89 -10.01 40.24
CA ALA A 219 -20.82 -10.48 41.62
C ALA A 219 -19.48 -10.14 42.31
N GLN A 220 -18.40 -10.04 41.54
CA GLN A 220 -17.06 -9.71 42.05
C GLN A 220 -16.79 -8.20 42.13
N LEU A 221 -17.64 -7.33 41.56
CA LEU A 221 -17.43 -5.87 41.60
C LEU A 221 -17.22 -5.30 43.02
N PRO A 222 -17.92 -5.74 44.09
CA PRO A 222 -17.73 -5.21 45.45
C PRO A 222 -16.33 -5.39 45.99
N LEU A 223 -15.56 -6.34 45.46
CA LEU A 223 -14.17 -6.54 45.86
C LEU A 223 -13.31 -5.30 45.57
N LEU A 224 -13.72 -4.48 44.59
CA LEU A 224 -13.04 -3.22 44.26
C LEU A 224 -13.12 -2.17 45.38
N ASN A 225 -14.01 -2.33 46.36
CA ASN A 225 -14.02 -1.46 47.55
C ASN A 225 -12.75 -1.57 48.39
N ASN A 226 -11.98 -2.65 48.21
CA ASN A 226 -10.71 -2.88 48.90
C ASN A 226 -9.51 -2.36 48.11
N VAL A 227 -9.73 -1.78 46.92
CA VAL A 227 -8.65 -1.21 46.11
C VAL A 227 -8.38 0.22 46.57
N GLU A 228 -7.11 0.50 46.82
CA GLU A 228 -6.62 1.80 47.24
C GLU A 228 -5.44 2.24 46.37
N PHE A 229 -5.44 3.50 45.95
CA PHE A 229 -4.33 4.13 45.25
C PHE A 229 -3.91 5.42 45.97
N PRO A 230 -2.62 5.65 46.23
CA PRO A 230 -2.16 6.94 46.77
C PRO A 230 -2.51 8.09 45.82
N ARG A 231 -3.20 9.14 46.30
CA ARG A 231 -3.53 10.31 45.46
C ARG A 231 -2.25 11.05 45.05
N LYS A 232 -1.32 11.23 46.00
CA LYS A 232 -0.02 11.85 45.74
C LYS A 232 0.89 10.84 45.05
N THR A 233 1.23 11.10 43.79
CA THR A 233 2.07 10.21 42.97
C THR A 233 3.56 10.50 43.07
N ILE A 234 3.94 11.65 43.62
CA ILE A 234 5.33 12.14 43.72
C ILE A 234 5.79 12.08 45.17
N ILE A 235 7.03 11.67 45.40
CA ILE A 235 7.69 11.77 46.70
C ILE A 235 8.44 13.11 46.77
N ASN A 236 8.18 13.90 47.80
CA ASN A 236 8.93 15.14 48.06
C ASN A 236 9.93 14.92 49.20
N PRO A 237 11.15 15.48 49.12
CA PRO A 237 11.70 16.26 48.01
C PRO A 237 12.18 15.36 46.84
N ALA A 238 11.75 15.68 45.62
CA ALA A 238 12.17 15.01 44.39
C ALA A 238 13.38 15.73 43.78
N ALA A 239 14.46 14.98 43.49
CA ALA A 239 15.58 15.45 42.69
C ALA A 239 15.22 15.48 41.20
N GLU A 240 14.58 14.41 40.73
CA GLU A 240 14.22 14.22 39.32
C GLU A 240 12.90 13.47 39.19
N ILE A 241 12.11 13.85 38.18
CA ILE A 241 10.83 13.21 37.87
C ILE A 241 10.83 12.82 36.40
N GLU A 242 10.59 11.54 36.14
CA GLU A 242 10.51 10.97 34.80
C GLU A 242 9.11 10.39 34.55
N LEU A 243 8.64 10.47 33.30
CA LEU A 243 7.37 9.91 32.86
C LEU A 243 7.61 8.64 32.05
N HIS A 244 7.03 7.53 32.50
CA HIS A 244 7.18 6.22 31.87
C HIS A 244 5.85 5.69 31.37
N GLY A 245 5.73 5.54 30.06
CA GLY A 245 4.53 5.05 29.40
C GLY A 245 4.68 3.61 28.94
N PHE A 246 3.71 2.74 29.20
CA PHE A 246 3.68 1.37 28.68
C PHE A 246 2.45 1.18 27.80
N CYS A 247 2.60 0.46 26.68
CA CYS A 247 1.48 0.08 25.83
C CYS A 247 1.52 -1.39 25.46
N ASP A 248 0.33 -1.94 25.25
CA ASP A 248 0.14 -3.30 24.76
C ASP A 248 -1.16 -3.42 23.96
N ALA A 249 -1.24 -4.46 23.13
CA ALA A 249 -2.43 -4.80 22.38
C ALA A 249 -2.61 -6.32 22.21
N SER A 250 -3.86 -6.75 22.36
CA SER A 250 -4.34 -8.06 22.01
C SER A 250 -5.39 -7.96 20.89
N GLU A 251 -5.83 -9.11 20.37
CA GLU A 251 -6.95 -9.18 19.42
C GLU A 251 -8.27 -8.62 19.99
N ARG A 252 -8.37 -8.50 21.32
CA ARG A 252 -9.61 -8.10 22.03
C ARG A 252 -9.60 -6.65 22.45
N ALA A 253 -8.46 -6.13 22.92
CA ALA A 253 -8.31 -4.75 23.35
C ALA A 253 -6.86 -4.30 23.30
N TYR A 254 -6.66 -3.00 23.31
CA TYR A 254 -5.35 -2.38 23.47
C TYR A 254 -5.42 -1.26 24.49
N GLY A 255 -4.31 -1.00 25.14
CA GLY A 255 -4.25 -0.11 26.29
C GLY A 255 -2.91 0.58 26.43
N ALA A 256 -2.92 1.63 27.24
CA ALA A 256 -1.72 2.32 27.65
C ALA A 256 -1.84 2.72 29.12
N CYS A 257 -0.75 2.63 29.87
CA CYS A 257 -0.64 3.14 31.24
C CYS A 257 0.59 4.03 31.37
N VAL A 258 0.52 5.03 32.24
CA VAL A 258 1.55 6.02 32.47
C VAL A 258 1.89 6.03 33.95
N TYR A 259 3.18 5.90 34.24
CA TYR A 259 3.76 5.93 35.57
C TYR A 259 4.63 7.18 35.73
N LEU A 260 4.68 7.70 36.94
CA LEU A 260 5.70 8.66 37.35
C LEU A 260 6.79 7.92 38.12
N ARG A 261 8.03 8.11 37.70
CA ARG A 261 9.23 7.67 38.40
C ARG A 261 9.86 8.89 39.07
N THR A 262 9.91 8.88 40.39
CA THR A 262 10.48 9.96 41.19
C THR A 262 11.78 9.48 41.83
N ILE A 263 12.86 10.22 41.65
CA ILE A 263 14.14 10.02 42.32
C ILE A 263 14.22 11.03 43.45
N ALA A 264 14.27 10.58 44.69
CA ALA A 264 14.43 11.44 45.86
C ALA A 264 15.89 11.90 46.02
N LEU A 265 16.12 12.94 46.83
CA LEU A 265 17.47 13.49 47.08
C LEU A 265 18.43 12.48 47.73
N ASP A 266 17.91 11.48 48.43
CA ASP A 266 18.67 10.38 49.04
C ASP A 266 18.95 9.23 48.07
N GLY A 267 18.51 9.34 46.80
CA GLY A 267 18.66 8.33 45.77
C GLY A 267 17.56 7.27 45.77
N HIS A 268 16.59 7.31 46.69
CA HIS A 268 15.47 6.38 46.68
C HIS A 268 14.55 6.64 45.48
N VAL A 269 14.26 5.59 44.71
CA VAL A 269 13.40 5.66 43.52
C VAL A 269 12.02 5.10 43.85
N CYS A 270 10.96 5.82 43.49
CA CYS A 270 9.59 5.33 43.59
C CYS A 270 8.84 5.48 42.27
N THR A 271 8.05 4.47 41.96
CA THR A 271 7.23 4.40 40.76
C THR A 271 5.76 4.25 41.15
N ARG A 272 4.89 5.11 40.59
CA ARG A 272 3.44 5.10 40.86
C ARG A 272 2.64 5.31 39.59
N LEU A 273 1.57 4.55 39.43
CA LEU A 273 0.61 4.71 38.34
C LEU A 273 -0.07 6.08 38.43
N LEU A 274 -0.03 6.85 37.34
CA LEU A 274 -0.68 8.15 37.25
C LEU A 274 -2.03 8.05 36.54
N THR A 275 -2.07 7.40 35.38
CA THR A 275 -3.29 7.23 34.59
C THR A 275 -3.15 6.07 33.62
N ALA A 276 -4.27 5.47 33.22
CA ALA A 276 -4.30 4.52 32.14
C ALA A 276 -5.53 4.72 31.24
N LYS A 277 -5.46 4.17 30.04
CA LYS A 277 -6.54 4.24 29.06
C LYS A 277 -6.67 2.94 28.32
N SER A 278 -7.90 2.44 28.23
CA SER A 278 -8.23 1.21 27.53
C SER A 278 -9.19 1.47 26.36
N LYS A 279 -8.98 0.73 25.26
CA LYS A 279 -9.88 0.69 24.11
C LYS A 279 -10.08 -0.75 23.66
N VAL A 280 -11.33 -1.09 23.34
CA VAL A 280 -11.64 -2.39 22.76
C VAL A 280 -11.17 -2.40 21.29
N ALA A 281 -10.65 -3.53 20.83
CA ALA A 281 -10.17 -3.69 19.46
C ALA A 281 -11.33 -3.52 18.46
N PRO A 282 -11.11 -2.95 17.27
CA PRO A 282 -12.16 -2.80 16.26
C PRO A 282 -12.72 -4.17 15.83
N LEU A 283 -14.02 -4.24 15.52
CA LEU A 283 -14.66 -5.45 15.01
C LEU A 283 -14.09 -5.91 13.65
N LYS A 284 -13.56 -4.97 12.86
CA LYS A 284 -12.85 -5.30 11.63
C LYS A 284 -11.50 -5.90 12.00
N SER A 285 -11.24 -7.13 11.56
CA SER A 285 -10.00 -7.82 11.82
C SER A 285 -8.79 -7.00 11.35
N LEU A 286 -7.96 -6.66 12.33
CA LEU A 286 -6.64 -6.06 12.12
C LEU A 286 -5.59 -7.09 12.54
N THR A 287 -4.41 -7.00 11.95
CA THR A 287 -3.28 -7.83 12.38
C THR A 287 -2.80 -7.37 13.76
N ILE A 288 -2.23 -8.29 14.54
CA ILE A 288 -1.70 -7.99 15.89
C ILE A 288 -0.73 -6.78 15.86
N PRO A 289 0.25 -6.70 14.93
CA PRO A 289 1.14 -5.53 14.85
C PRO A 289 0.42 -4.19 14.65
N ARG A 290 -0.69 -4.17 13.90
CA ARG A 290 -1.49 -2.95 13.71
C ARG A 290 -2.23 -2.53 14.97
N LEU A 291 -2.64 -3.49 15.80
CA LEU A 291 -3.25 -3.24 17.09
C LEU A 291 -2.20 -2.74 18.08
N GLU A 292 -1.02 -3.36 18.12
CA GLU A 292 0.13 -2.90 18.94
C GLU A 292 0.52 -1.46 18.58
N LEU A 293 0.61 -1.14 17.29
CA LEU A 293 0.85 0.24 16.82
C LEU A 293 -0.26 1.22 17.25
N SER A 294 -1.51 0.73 17.35
CA SER A 294 -2.63 1.53 17.84
C SER A 294 -2.55 1.74 19.36
N GLY A 295 -2.03 0.78 20.11
CA GLY A 295 -1.64 0.93 21.51
C GLY A 295 -0.54 1.97 21.70
N ALA A 296 0.52 1.91 20.89
CA ALA A 296 1.59 2.91 20.90
C ALA A 296 1.09 4.34 20.62
N LEU A 297 0.21 4.50 19.62
CA LEU A 297 -0.41 5.81 19.35
C LEU A 297 -1.31 6.28 20.50
N LEU A 298 -2.03 5.36 21.15
CA LEU A 298 -2.83 5.67 22.33
C LEU A 298 -1.94 6.18 23.46
N LEU A 299 -0.79 5.53 23.69
CA LEU A 299 0.18 5.95 24.70
C LEU A 299 0.79 7.31 24.39
N ALA A 300 1.28 7.54 23.16
CA ALA A 300 1.83 8.83 22.75
C ALA A 300 0.82 9.97 22.95
N SER A 301 -0.46 9.70 22.66
CA SER A 301 -1.52 10.69 22.86
C SER A 301 -1.85 10.90 24.35
N LEU A 302 -1.90 9.83 25.14
CA LEU A 302 -2.14 9.90 26.58
C LEU A 302 -1.03 10.67 27.28
N ALA A 303 0.23 10.34 27.01
CA ALA A 303 1.39 11.03 27.58
C ALA A 303 1.43 12.51 27.19
N ASN A 304 1.16 12.86 25.92
CA ASN A 304 1.10 14.26 25.51
C ASN A 304 -0.01 15.03 26.27
N THR A 305 -1.19 14.42 26.47
CA THR A 305 -2.25 15.05 27.28
C THR A 305 -1.83 15.20 28.75
N VAL A 306 -1.14 14.20 29.31
CA VAL A 306 -0.63 14.25 30.68
C VAL A 306 0.42 15.34 30.83
N LEU A 307 1.39 15.43 29.94
CA LEU A 307 2.44 16.47 29.95
C LEU A 307 1.85 17.89 29.86
N GLN A 308 0.76 18.07 29.12
CA GLN A 308 0.05 19.35 29.05
C GLN A 308 -0.78 19.67 30.30
N ALA A 309 -1.25 18.66 31.03
CA ALA A 309 -2.08 18.81 32.22
C ALA A 309 -1.25 18.94 33.52
N LEU A 310 -0.05 18.37 33.55
CA LEU A 310 0.85 18.43 34.68
C LEU A 310 1.50 19.81 34.81
N THR A 311 1.56 20.32 36.04
CA THR A 311 2.21 21.60 36.39
C THR A 311 3.65 21.44 36.88
N ILE A 312 4.13 20.19 36.93
CA ILE A 312 5.47 19.82 37.39
C ILE A 312 6.42 19.72 36.20
N ASN A 313 7.70 19.99 36.46
CA ASN A 313 8.74 19.79 35.47
C ASN A 313 9.10 18.30 35.34
N ILE A 314 8.87 17.72 34.17
CA ILE A 314 9.27 16.35 33.83
C ILE A 314 10.64 16.42 33.14
N ALA A 315 11.66 15.81 33.75
CA ALA A 315 13.01 15.83 33.21
C ALA A 315 13.15 14.96 31.95
N ARG A 316 12.48 13.80 31.95
CA ARG A 316 12.57 12.82 30.87
C ARG A 316 11.25 12.08 30.67
N THR A 317 10.97 11.71 29.42
CA THR A 317 9.85 10.84 29.07
C THR A 317 10.36 9.60 28.32
N VAL A 318 9.90 8.41 28.71
CA VAL A 318 10.27 7.14 28.09
C VAL A 318 9.02 6.32 27.78
N TYR A 319 8.96 5.75 26.57
CA TYR A 319 7.85 4.93 26.09
C TYR A 319 8.29 3.48 25.92
N TRP A 320 7.46 2.55 26.36
CA TRP A 320 7.76 1.13 26.41
C TRP A 320 6.72 0.34 25.62
N THR A 321 7.20 -0.55 24.76
CA THR A 321 6.39 -1.54 24.04
C THR A 321 7.18 -2.84 23.96
N ASP A 322 6.48 -3.96 24.01
CA ASP A 322 7.06 -5.29 23.79
C ASP A 322 7.08 -5.70 22.31
N SER A 323 6.45 -4.91 21.44
CA SER A 323 6.45 -5.16 20.00
C SER A 323 7.68 -4.57 19.32
N THR A 324 8.63 -5.45 18.98
CA THR A 324 9.79 -5.09 18.16
C THR A 324 9.39 -4.59 16.77
N ILE A 325 8.26 -5.05 16.22
CA ILE A 325 7.75 -4.59 14.90
C ILE A 325 7.32 -3.12 15.00
N VAL A 326 6.62 -2.74 16.07
CA VAL A 326 6.21 -1.36 16.30
C VAL A 326 7.44 -0.45 16.48
N LEU A 327 8.44 -0.89 17.25
CA LEU A 327 9.69 -0.14 17.40
C LEU A 327 10.40 0.08 16.06
N HIS A 328 10.45 -0.95 15.20
CA HIS A 328 10.99 -0.80 13.85
C HIS A 328 10.18 0.18 13.00
N TRP A 329 8.85 0.11 13.04
CA TRP A 329 8.00 1.05 12.32
C TRP A 329 8.17 2.50 12.79
N ILE A 330 8.30 2.74 14.09
CA ILE A 330 8.55 4.07 14.68
C ILE A 330 9.91 4.62 14.24
N ASN A 331 10.92 3.76 14.07
CA ASN A 331 12.24 4.14 13.55
C ASN A 331 12.31 4.24 12.01
N THR A 332 11.27 3.82 11.30
CA THR A 332 11.22 3.83 9.83
C THR A 332 10.55 5.12 9.34
N SER A 333 10.98 5.61 8.18
CA SER A 333 10.33 6.78 7.57
C SER A 333 8.92 6.44 7.07
N PRO A 334 7.86 7.21 7.44
CA PRO A 334 6.47 6.86 7.12
C PRO A 334 6.17 6.66 5.63
N HIS A 335 6.91 7.32 4.74
CA HIS A 335 6.67 7.27 3.30
C HIS A 335 6.89 5.87 2.70
N THR A 336 7.74 5.04 3.31
CA THR A 336 8.00 3.67 2.88
C THR A 336 6.94 2.67 3.36
N LEU A 337 6.07 3.06 4.30
CA LEU A 337 5.08 2.19 4.92
C LEU A 337 3.72 2.31 4.20
N LYS A 338 2.89 1.27 4.28
CA LYS A 338 1.50 1.32 3.82
C LYS A 338 0.68 2.32 4.62
N THR A 339 -0.37 2.87 4.00
CA THR A 339 -1.16 4.02 4.51
C THR A 339 -1.61 3.92 5.97
N PHE A 340 -2.11 2.75 6.41
CA PHE A 340 -2.56 2.56 7.80
C PHE A 340 -1.43 2.77 8.82
N VAL A 341 -0.27 2.15 8.55
CA VAL A 341 0.91 2.21 9.42
C VAL A 341 1.56 3.57 9.30
N ALA A 342 1.77 4.06 8.08
CA ALA A 342 2.35 5.38 7.79
C ALA A 342 1.63 6.50 8.57
N ASN A 343 0.31 6.58 8.51
CA ASN A 343 -0.45 7.64 9.18
C ASN A 343 -0.28 7.61 10.71
N ARG A 344 -0.24 6.42 11.33
CA ARG A 344 -0.07 6.28 12.78
C ARG A 344 1.36 6.58 13.21
N VAL A 345 2.35 6.10 12.45
CA VAL A 345 3.76 6.39 12.69
C VAL A 345 4.02 7.90 12.58
N THR A 346 3.45 8.58 11.58
CA THR A 346 3.54 10.05 11.46
C THR A 346 2.99 10.75 12.71
N GLU A 347 1.83 10.31 13.22
CA GLU A 347 1.25 10.90 14.44
C GLU A 347 2.09 10.62 15.70
N ILE A 348 2.73 9.45 15.80
CA ILE A 348 3.64 9.12 16.91
C ILE A 348 4.91 9.97 16.82
N GLN A 349 5.54 10.04 15.64
CA GLN A 349 6.75 10.83 15.40
C GLN A 349 6.51 12.35 15.54
N ARG A 350 5.28 12.82 15.39
CA ARG A 350 4.89 14.21 15.65
C ARG A 350 4.83 14.55 17.14
N LYS A 351 4.51 13.57 17.99
CA LYS A 351 4.29 13.74 19.44
C LYS A 351 5.46 13.30 20.30
N THR A 352 6.34 12.45 19.77
CA THR A 352 7.41 11.77 20.52
C THR A 352 8.65 11.63 19.64
N HIS A 353 9.83 11.51 20.24
CA HIS A 353 11.05 11.18 19.49
C HIS A 353 11.25 9.67 19.46
N ALA A 354 11.77 9.15 18.34
CA ALA A 354 12.04 7.71 18.19
C ALA A 354 13.06 7.19 19.23
N SER A 355 13.96 8.04 19.72
CA SER A 355 14.93 7.75 20.80
C SER A 355 14.28 7.49 22.16
N ASP A 356 13.05 7.97 22.36
CA ASP A 356 12.34 7.85 23.64
C ASP A 356 11.66 6.48 23.77
N TRP A 357 11.59 5.71 22.68
CA TRP A 357 10.95 4.41 22.63
C TRP A 357 11.93 3.28 22.95
N ARG A 358 11.54 2.40 23.87
CA ARG A 358 12.30 1.25 24.34
C ARG A 358 11.47 -0.03 24.30
N HIS A 359 12.18 -1.14 24.26
CA HIS A 359 11.58 -2.46 24.37
C HIS A 359 11.38 -2.84 25.83
N THR A 360 10.23 -3.42 26.18
CA THR A 360 10.02 -4.11 27.46
C THR A 360 9.72 -5.58 27.21
N PRO A 361 10.19 -6.53 28.05
CA PRO A 361 9.70 -7.90 28.01
C PRO A 361 8.18 -7.95 28.21
N THR A 362 7.48 -8.83 27.49
CA THR A 362 6.02 -8.99 27.60
C THR A 362 5.57 -9.37 29.01
N THR A 363 6.37 -10.16 29.76
CA THR A 363 6.06 -10.54 31.15
C THR A 363 6.06 -9.37 32.11
N ASP A 364 6.82 -8.32 31.78
CA ASP A 364 7.06 -7.16 32.63
C ASP A 364 6.26 -5.95 32.14
N ASN A 365 5.37 -6.14 31.16
CA ASN A 365 4.56 -5.08 30.59
C ASN A 365 3.22 -4.94 31.33
N PRO A 366 3.02 -3.89 32.16
CA PRO A 366 1.77 -3.71 32.89
C PRO A 366 0.57 -3.44 31.97
N ALA A 367 0.79 -3.00 30.72
CA ALA A 367 -0.29 -2.78 29.77
C ALA A 367 -0.94 -4.09 29.27
N ASP A 368 -0.29 -5.25 29.42
CA ASP A 368 -0.87 -6.57 29.11
C ASP A 368 -2.11 -6.87 29.96
N LEU A 369 -2.13 -6.39 31.21
CA LEU A 369 -3.31 -6.47 32.08
C LEU A 369 -4.51 -5.74 31.48
N ILE A 370 -4.27 -4.64 30.75
CA ILE A 370 -5.31 -3.89 30.04
C ILE A 370 -5.74 -4.60 28.75
N SER A 371 -4.78 -5.08 27.96
CA SER A 371 -5.08 -5.68 26.66
C SER A 371 -5.85 -6.99 26.80
N ARG A 372 -5.59 -7.77 27.85
CA ARG A 372 -6.32 -9.02 28.18
C ARG A 372 -7.59 -8.78 28.98
N GLY A 373 -7.56 -7.81 29.88
CA GLY A 373 -8.58 -7.56 30.88
C GLY A 373 -8.57 -8.58 32.02
N GLN A 374 -8.96 -8.16 33.21
CA GLN A 374 -8.95 -8.97 34.43
C GLN A 374 -10.32 -8.98 35.11
N LEU A 375 -10.58 -10.02 35.89
CA LEU A 375 -11.68 -10.03 36.86
C LEU A 375 -11.30 -9.23 38.11
N PRO A 376 -12.26 -8.62 38.84
CA PRO A 376 -11.97 -7.87 40.06
C PRO A 376 -11.16 -8.65 41.10
N GLU A 377 -11.44 -9.96 41.25
CA GLU A 377 -10.71 -10.83 42.17
C GLU A 377 -9.24 -11.03 41.76
N ASP A 378 -8.98 -11.20 40.46
CA ASP A 378 -7.61 -11.35 39.95
C ASP A 378 -6.83 -10.03 40.01
N PHE A 379 -7.52 -8.89 39.89
CA PHE A 379 -6.93 -7.56 39.99
C PHE A 379 -6.43 -7.21 41.40
N LEU A 380 -7.05 -7.77 42.44
CA LEU A 380 -6.63 -7.58 43.84
C LEU A 380 -5.35 -8.35 44.20
N LYS A 381 -4.96 -9.35 43.41
CA LYS A 381 -3.72 -10.08 43.65
C LYS A 381 -2.53 -9.12 43.46
N PRO A 382 -1.41 -9.30 44.20
CA PRO A 382 -0.20 -8.52 43.97
C PRO A 382 0.23 -8.62 42.50
N THR A 383 0.32 -7.48 41.82
CA THR A 383 0.72 -7.38 40.41
C THR A 383 1.57 -6.14 40.18
N ILE A 384 2.23 -6.10 39.02
CA ILE A 384 2.99 -4.95 38.52
C ILE A 384 2.12 -3.70 38.24
N TRP A 385 0.80 -3.75 38.40
CA TRP A 385 -0.09 -2.69 37.96
C TRP A 385 0.11 -1.36 38.69
N GLN A 386 0.28 -1.38 40.02
CA GLN A 386 0.35 -0.13 40.81
C GLN A 386 1.71 0.57 40.71
N HIS A 387 2.79 -0.21 40.69
CA HIS A 387 4.16 0.29 40.75
C HIS A 387 4.94 0.12 39.44
N GLY A 388 4.39 -0.56 38.44
CA GLY A 388 5.13 -0.96 37.26
C GLY A 388 6.12 -2.09 37.57
N PRO A 389 7.03 -2.39 36.63
CA PRO A 389 8.03 -3.44 36.81
C PRO A 389 9.13 -3.05 37.82
N GLU A 390 9.65 -4.03 38.56
CA GLU A 390 10.62 -3.81 39.64
C GLU A 390 11.92 -3.14 39.15
N TRP A 391 12.39 -3.49 37.96
CA TRP A 391 13.58 -2.89 37.38
C TRP A 391 13.43 -1.38 37.13
N LEU A 392 12.20 -0.85 37.04
CA LEU A 392 11.98 0.59 36.88
C LEU A 392 12.35 1.36 38.16
N GLN A 393 12.34 0.70 39.31
CA GLN A 393 12.82 1.27 40.58
C GLN A 393 14.35 1.22 40.69
N GLN A 394 15.03 0.50 39.78
CA GLN A 394 16.49 0.42 39.73
C GLN A 394 17.07 1.54 38.84
N PRO A 395 18.40 1.77 38.90
CA PRO A 395 19.10 2.61 37.94
C PRO A 395 18.94 2.11 36.49
N GLU A 396 19.11 3.01 35.52
CA GLU A 396 18.91 2.74 34.10
C GLU A 396 19.76 1.59 33.54
N GLU A 397 20.91 1.31 34.16
CA GLU A 397 21.80 0.20 33.80
C GLU A 397 21.13 -1.18 33.90
N TYR A 398 20.13 -1.31 34.77
CA TYR A 398 19.39 -2.56 34.99
C TYR A 398 18.13 -2.65 34.12
N TRP A 399 17.83 -1.61 33.32
CA TRP A 399 16.65 -1.63 32.47
C TRP A 399 16.86 -2.56 31.27
N PRO A 400 15.77 -3.09 30.68
CA PRO A 400 15.87 -3.95 29.51
C PRO A 400 16.60 -3.26 28.36
N ALA A 401 17.73 -3.83 27.93
CA ALA A 401 18.46 -3.37 26.76
C ALA A 401 17.83 -3.96 25.49
N TRP A 402 17.60 -3.09 24.50
CA TRP A 402 17.20 -3.54 23.16
C TRP A 402 18.31 -3.26 22.16
N ASN A 403 18.81 -4.34 21.56
CA ASN A 403 19.69 -4.25 20.40
C ASN A 403 18.83 -4.43 19.15
N PRO A 404 18.61 -3.38 18.34
CA PRO A 404 17.81 -3.48 17.13
C PRO A 404 18.50 -4.42 16.14
N VAL A 405 17.96 -5.63 15.99
CA VAL A 405 18.39 -6.55 14.94
C VAL A 405 17.69 -6.13 13.65
N PRO A 406 18.43 -5.86 12.55
CA PRO A 406 17.82 -5.48 11.29
C PRO A 406 16.83 -6.56 10.82
N LEU A 407 15.55 -6.21 10.70
CA LEU A 407 14.56 -7.11 10.09
C LEU A 407 14.86 -7.22 8.58
N ASN A 408 15.12 -8.44 8.10
CA ASN A 408 15.33 -8.73 6.67
C ASN A 408 14.11 -8.31 5.81
N GLU A 409 12.90 -8.36 6.38
CA GLU A 409 11.68 -7.84 5.78
C GLU A 409 10.85 -7.13 6.86
N THR A 410 10.67 -5.80 6.74
CA THR A 410 9.72 -5.10 7.62
C THR A 410 8.28 -5.32 7.11
N PRO A 411 7.36 -5.84 7.93
CA PRO A 411 5.97 -6.02 7.52
C PRO A 411 5.36 -4.68 7.08
N GLU A 412 4.48 -4.72 6.07
CA GLU A 412 3.79 -3.53 5.55
C GLU A 412 4.66 -2.42 4.96
N GLN A 413 5.93 -2.70 4.66
CA GLN A 413 6.72 -1.86 3.77
C GLN A 413 6.15 -1.92 2.34
N LYS A 414 6.07 -0.78 1.67
CA LYS A 414 5.75 -0.70 0.25
C LYS A 414 6.87 -1.41 -0.51
N LYS A 415 6.54 -2.51 -1.18
CA LYS A 415 7.48 -3.19 -2.06
C LYS A 415 7.72 -2.30 -3.28
N ALA A 416 8.97 -1.91 -3.52
CA ALA A 416 9.35 -1.29 -4.78
C ALA A 416 9.29 -2.38 -5.87
N THR A 417 8.21 -2.42 -6.63
CA THR A 417 8.07 -3.34 -7.75
C THR A 417 8.92 -2.82 -8.92
N CYS A 418 10.21 -3.17 -8.94
CA CYS A 418 11.04 -2.93 -10.12
C CYS A 418 10.65 -3.91 -11.22
N LEU A 419 9.93 -3.43 -12.24
CA LEU A 419 9.75 -4.14 -13.49
C LEU A 419 11.08 -4.11 -14.26
N SER A 420 11.88 -5.17 -14.13
CA SER A 420 13.06 -5.38 -14.98
C SER A 420 12.61 -5.84 -16.36
N ALA A 421 12.22 -4.90 -17.22
CA ALA A 421 12.12 -5.16 -18.65
C ALA A 421 13.55 -5.22 -19.20
N THR A 422 14.10 -6.41 -19.41
CA THR A 422 15.28 -6.55 -20.28
C THR A 422 14.78 -6.54 -21.73
N PRO A 423 14.88 -5.44 -22.49
CA PRO A 423 14.71 -5.54 -23.93
C PRO A 423 15.78 -6.50 -24.42
N ALA A 424 15.38 -7.60 -25.06
CA ALA A 424 16.33 -8.50 -25.66
C ALA A 424 17.04 -7.74 -26.78
N ASP A 425 18.30 -7.35 -26.55
CA ASP A 425 19.10 -6.63 -27.54
C ASP A 425 19.42 -7.57 -28.71
N HIS A 426 18.61 -7.47 -29.77
CA HIS A 426 18.75 -8.24 -31.00
C HIS A 426 19.67 -7.55 -32.03
N SER A 427 20.37 -6.47 -31.65
CA SER A 427 21.23 -5.69 -32.55
C SER A 427 22.32 -6.53 -33.24
N ILE A 428 22.76 -7.64 -32.62
CA ILE A 428 23.78 -8.53 -33.18
C ILE A 428 23.38 -9.13 -34.54
N LEU A 429 22.09 -9.31 -34.81
CA LEU A 429 21.59 -9.88 -36.07
C LEU A 429 21.71 -8.90 -37.26
N GLY A 430 21.75 -7.59 -37.00
CA GLY A 430 21.80 -6.54 -38.03
C GLY A 430 23.20 -5.97 -38.31
N ARG A 431 24.20 -6.27 -37.48
CA ARG A 431 25.51 -5.57 -37.47
C ARG A 431 26.57 -6.12 -38.44
N PHE A 432 26.30 -7.23 -39.12
CA PHE A 432 27.32 -7.93 -39.92
C PHE A 432 26.91 -8.10 -41.38
N SER A 433 27.90 -8.05 -42.27
CA SER A 433 27.74 -8.16 -43.73
C SER A 433 28.05 -9.54 -44.30
N SER A 434 28.33 -10.55 -43.46
CA SER A 434 28.70 -11.89 -43.91
C SER A 434 28.22 -12.96 -42.93
N TRP A 435 27.53 -13.98 -43.44
CA TRP A 435 26.98 -15.07 -42.62
C TRP A 435 28.06 -15.90 -41.90
N PRO A 436 29.14 -16.37 -42.57
CA PRO A 436 30.25 -17.04 -41.88
C PRO A 436 30.92 -16.17 -40.81
N LYS A 437 31.04 -14.87 -41.05
CA LYS A 437 31.63 -13.93 -40.08
C LYS A 437 30.77 -13.82 -38.82
N LEU A 438 29.44 -13.69 -38.99
CA LEU A 438 28.49 -13.65 -37.89
C LEU A 438 28.53 -14.95 -37.05
N ILE A 439 28.56 -16.13 -37.68
CA ILE A 439 28.68 -17.41 -36.96
C ILE A 439 29.98 -17.47 -36.15
N ARG A 440 31.13 -17.08 -36.74
CA ARG A 440 32.43 -17.10 -36.05
C ARG A 440 32.46 -16.14 -34.85
N ILE A 441 31.87 -14.96 -34.99
CA ILE A 441 31.80 -13.97 -33.89
C ILE A 441 30.86 -14.46 -32.79
N ALA A 442 29.68 -14.96 -33.15
CA ALA A 442 28.76 -15.56 -32.18
C ALA A 442 29.40 -16.74 -31.44
N ALA A 443 30.14 -17.61 -32.13
CA ALA A 443 30.87 -18.72 -31.52
C ALA A 443 31.94 -18.22 -30.52
N ARG A 444 32.68 -17.15 -30.85
CA ARG A 444 33.64 -16.51 -29.93
C ARG A 444 32.95 -15.90 -28.71
N CYS A 445 31.83 -15.19 -28.89
CA CYS A 445 31.06 -14.63 -27.77
C CYS A 445 30.53 -15.72 -26.83
N LEU A 446 30.01 -16.82 -27.39
CA LEU A 446 29.54 -17.96 -26.61
C LEU A 446 30.67 -18.67 -25.87
N ARG A 447 31.85 -18.80 -26.48
CA ARG A 447 33.06 -19.32 -25.83
C ARG A 447 33.50 -18.42 -24.67
N TRP A 448 33.46 -17.10 -24.86
CA TRP A 448 33.81 -16.13 -23.82
C TRP A 448 32.89 -16.25 -22.60
N ARG A 449 31.59 -16.44 -22.82
CA ARG A 449 30.61 -16.68 -21.74
C ARG A 449 30.88 -17.97 -20.94
N GLN A 450 31.49 -18.98 -21.55
CA GLN A 450 31.77 -20.28 -20.93
C GLN A 450 33.18 -20.38 -20.32
N ALA A 451 33.95 -19.28 -20.28
CA ALA A 451 35.31 -19.22 -19.72
C ALA A 451 36.29 -20.30 -20.25
N ARG A 452 36.11 -20.77 -21.49
CA ARG A 452 36.98 -21.78 -22.14
C ARG A 452 38.19 -21.13 -22.85
N ASP A 453 39.22 -21.95 -23.13
CA ASP A 453 40.50 -21.57 -23.75
C ASP A 453 40.38 -20.53 -24.88
N ARG A 454 40.97 -19.36 -24.65
CA ARG A 454 40.80 -18.15 -25.49
C ARG A 454 41.65 -18.15 -26.77
N GLY A 455 42.72 -18.95 -26.82
CA GLY A 455 43.71 -18.96 -27.91
C GLY A 455 43.55 -20.05 -28.98
N LYS A 456 42.66 -21.03 -28.79
CA LYS A 456 42.52 -22.18 -29.71
C LYS A 456 41.63 -21.87 -30.92
N PRO A 457 41.83 -22.50 -32.10
CA PRO A 457 40.93 -22.38 -33.23
C PRO A 457 39.49 -22.80 -32.86
N LEU A 458 38.49 -22.28 -33.60
CA LEU A 458 37.09 -22.64 -33.39
C LEU A 458 36.84 -24.08 -33.84
N THR A 459 36.21 -24.89 -32.98
CA THR A 459 35.82 -26.25 -33.31
C THR A 459 34.55 -26.26 -34.16
N MET A 460 34.36 -27.31 -34.95
CA MET A 460 33.14 -27.49 -35.74
C MET A 460 31.89 -27.50 -34.86
N HIS A 461 31.97 -28.09 -33.67
CA HIS A 461 30.86 -28.12 -32.71
C HIS A 461 30.45 -26.71 -32.25
N GLU A 462 31.41 -25.82 -31.98
CA GLU A 462 31.11 -24.44 -31.56
C GLU A 462 30.49 -23.62 -32.69
N LEU A 463 30.92 -23.83 -33.94
CA LEU A 463 30.32 -23.21 -35.11
C LEU A 463 28.87 -23.68 -35.32
N THR A 464 28.61 -24.98 -35.18
CA THR A 464 27.26 -25.55 -35.27
C THR A 464 26.36 -25.04 -34.13
N ASN A 465 26.87 -24.95 -32.90
CA ASN A 465 26.11 -24.41 -31.76
C ASN A 465 25.78 -22.92 -31.96
N ALA A 466 26.76 -22.12 -32.40
CA ALA A 466 26.55 -20.71 -32.71
C ALA A 466 25.53 -20.52 -33.84
N HIS A 467 25.63 -21.33 -34.90
CA HIS A 467 24.66 -21.37 -35.98
C HIS A 467 23.24 -21.65 -35.46
N ASN A 468 23.03 -22.73 -34.70
CA ASN A 468 21.73 -23.10 -34.16
C ASN A 468 21.16 -22.01 -33.23
N ARG A 469 21.99 -21.36 -32.40
CA ARG A 469 21.56 -20.26 -31.53
C ARG A 469 21.14 -19.01 -32.30
N LEU A 470 21.89 -18.63 -33.34
CA LEU A 470 21.53 -17.47 -34.17
C LEU A 470 20.20 -17.70 -34.88
N ILE A 471 19.97 -18.91 -35.40
CA ILE A 471 18.70 -19.29 -36.02
C ILE A 471 17.55 -19.28 -35.01
N LYS A 472 17.74 -19.81 -33.80
CA LYS A 472 16.72 -19.74 -32.73
C LYS A 472 16.39 -18.30 -32.35
N LEU A 473 17.40 -17.44 -32.23
CA LEU A 473 17.19 -16.01 -31.97
C LEU A 473 16.39 -15.37 -33.10
N LEU A 474 16.77 -15.62 -34.35
CA LEU A 474 16.05 -15.12 -35.52
C LEU A 474 14.59 -15.59 -35.54
N GLN A 475 14.34 -16.87 -35.27
CA GLN A 475 12.98 -17.41 -35.22
C GLN A 475 12.19 -16.85 -34.01
N ALA A 476 12.82 -16.66 -32.86
CA ALA A 476 12.16 -16.05 -31.70
C ALA A 476 11.80 -14.57 -31.94
N CYS A 477 12.54 -13.84 -32.78
CA CYS A 477 12.21 -12.46 -33.13
C CYS A 477 10.96 -12.34 -34.01
N TYR A 478 10.81 -13.25 -34.98
CA TYR A 478 9.80 -13.14 -36.04
C TYR A 478 8.62 -14.11 -35.89
N PHE A 479 8.78 -15.20 -35.12
CA PHE A 479 7.80 -16.27 -34.94
C PHE A 479 7.56 -16.59 -33.46
N SER A 480 7.62 -15.59 -32.58
CA SER A 480 7.49 -15.80 -31.12
C SER A 480 6.17 -16.43 -30.72
N ASP A 481 5.08 -16.02 -31.36
CA ASP A 481 3.73 -16.45 -31.01
C ASP A 481 3.46 -17.86 -31.53
N GLU A 482 3.95 -18.18 -32.72
CA GLU A 482 3.88 -19.52 -33.32
C GLU A 482 4.72 -20.52 -32.54
N ILE A 483 5.92 -20.14 -32.10
CA ILE A 483 6.76 -20.98 -31.23
C ILE A 483 6.08 -21.20 -29.88
N ARG A 484 5.43 -20.17 -29.30
CA ARG A 484 4.71 -20.31 -28.03
C ARG A 484 3.52 -21.26 -28.19
N ALA A 485 2.74 -21.11 -29.26
CA ALA A 485 1.61 -21.98 -29.57
C ALA A 485 2.02 -23.45 -29.72
N LEU A 486 3.06 -23.74 -30.50
CA LEU A 486 3.58 -25.09 -30.72
C LEU A 486 4.24 -25.74 -29.49
N ARG A 487 4.63 -24.93 -28.49
CA ARG A 487 5.12 -25.44 -27.20
C ARG A 487 4.01 -25.83 -26.25
N THR A 488 2.86 -25.16 -26.31
CA THR A 488 1.72 -25.40 -25.42
C THR A 488 0.83 -26.54 -25.93
N ASP A 489 0.59 -26.60 -27.23
CA ASP A 489 -0.15 -27.71 -27.86
C ASP A 489 0.44 -28.02 -29.24
N ARG A 490 0.82 -29.28 -29.45
CA ARG A 490 1.44 -29.76 -30.70
C ARG A 490 0.44 -29.75 -31.86
N ASN A 491 -0.86 -29.78 -31.57
CA ASN A 491 -1.94 -29.72 -32.55
C ASN A 491 -2.55 -28.31 -32.72
N SER A 492 -1.96 -27.30 -32.06
CA SER A 492 -2.35 -25.91 -32.21
C SER A 492 -2.22 -25.46 -33.66
N ALA A 493 -3.33 -25.05 -34.27
CA ALA A 493 -3.32 -24.54 -35.63
C ALA A 493 -2.52 -23.22 -35.71
N VAL A 494 -1.28 -23.29 -36.21
CA VAL A 494 -0.47 -22.11 -36.51
C VAL A 494 -1.20 -21.27 -37.55
N LYS A 495 -1.60 -20.05 -37.17
CA LYS A 495 -2.35 -19.13 -38.05
C LYS A 495 -1.39 -18.43 -39.03
N GLY A 496 -1.87 -18.15 -40.26
CA GLY A 496 -1.17 -17.29 -41.23
C GLY A 496 -0.33 -18.01 -42.28
N LYS A 497 0.70 -17.33 -42.83
CA LYS A 497 1.50 -17.80 -43.99
C LYS A 497 2.26 -19.10 -43.73
N LEU A 498 2.56 -19.41 -42.47
CA LEU A 498 3.28 -20.61 -42.06
C LEU A 498 2.40 -21.86 -42.02
N GLN A 499 1.07 -21.73 -41.96
CA GLN A 499 0.14 -22.87 -41.91
C GLN A 499 0.33 -23.84 -43.08
N ARG A 500 0.58 -23.31 -44.28
CA ARG A 500 0.79 -24.10 -45.51
C ARG A 500 2.06 -24.95 -45.48
N LEU A 501 2.96 -24.71 -44.53
CA LEU A 501 4.26 -25.39 -44.40
C LEU A 501 4.26 -26.47 -43.32
N ASN A 502 3.11 -26.72 -42.67
CA ASN A 502 2.97 -27.64 -41.53
C ASN A 502 4.17 -27.58 -40.56
N PRO A 503 4.38 -26.45 -39.88
CA PRO A 503 5.60 -26.20 -39.14
C PRO A 503 5.62 -26.99 -37.83
N PHE A 504 6.76 -27.58 -37.50
CA PHE A 504 6.97 -28.27 -36.22
C PHE A 504 8.29 -27.85 -35.56
N LEU A 505 8.38 -28.06 -34.25
CA LEU A 505 9.60 -27.85 -33.47
C LEU A 505 10.45 -29.12 -33.43
N ASP A 506 11.70 -29.00 -33.86
CA ASP A 506 12.71 -30.06 -33.76
C ASP A 506 13.12 -30.35 -32.30
N LYS A 507 13.87 -31.42 -32.04
CA LYS A 507 14.46 -31.76 -30.73
C LYS A 507 15.33 -30.63 -30.18
N ASP A 508 15.99 -29.89 -31.07
CA ASP A 508 16.75 -28.71 -30.72
C ASP A 508 15.88 -27.46 -30.51
N GLY A 509 14.57 -27.50 -30.69
CA GLY A 509 13.67 -26.36 -30.52
C GLY A 509 13.76 -25.32 -31.65
N MET A 510 14.13 -25.74 -32.86
CA MET A 510 14.11 -24.93 -34.09
C MET A 510 12.84 -25.22 -34.89
N LEU A 511 12.28 -24.19 -35.51
CA LEU A 511 11.09 -24.30 -36.35
C LEU A 511 11.47 -24.82 -37.76
N ARG A 512 10.90 -25.97 -38.15
CA ARG A 512 11.17 -26.66 -39.43
C ARG A 512 9.88 -26.94 -40.19
N VAL A 513 10.01 -27.16 -41.50
CA VAL A 513 8.92 -27.58 -42.39
C VAL A 513 8.73 -29.10 -42.28
N GLU A 514 7.50 -29.55 -42.10
CA GLU A 514 7.14 -30.96 -42.32
C GLU A 514 6.79 -31.18 -43.79
N GLY A 515 7.43 -32.17 -44.42
CA GLY A 515 7.28 -32.45 -45.84
C GLY A 515 6.93 -33.90 -46.12
N ARG A 516 6.60 -34.20 -47.38
CA ARG A 516 6.23 -35.55 -47.86
C ARG A 516 7.40 -36.52 -48.04
N LEU A 517 8.62 -36.09 -47.69
CA LEU A 517 9.86 -36.85 -47.90
C LEU A 517 10.31 -37.64 -46.65
N SER A 518 9.40 -37.87 -45.69
CA SER A 518 9.68 -38.58 -44.43
C SER A 518 10.32 -39.97 -44.66
N HIS A 519 9.83 -40.72 -45.64
CA HIS A 519 10.28 -42.07 -45.99
C HIS A 519 11.49 -42.14 -46.95
N SER A 520 12.04 -41.00 -47.39
CA SER A 520 13.20 -40.96 -48.29
C SER A 520 14.51 -41.36 -47.55
N PRO A 521 15.56 -41.88 -48.20
CA PRO A 521 16.88 -42.08 -47.57
C PRO A 521 17.67 -40.78 -47.33
N MET A 522 17.09 -39.60 -47.61
CA MET A 522 17.76 -38.31 -47.47
C MET A 522 18.10 -37.93 -46.00
N PRO A 523 19.13 -37.09 -45.78
CA PRO A 523 19.44 -36.56 -44.47
C PRO A 523 18.29 -35.75 -43.83
N PHE A 524 18.20 -35.77 -42.51
CA PHE A 524 17.12 -35.12 -41.75
C PHE A 524 16.96 -33.61 -42.07
N HIS A 525 18.06 -32.88 -42.22
CA HIS A 525 18.03 -31.45 -42.54
C HIS A 525 17.48 -31.15 -43.95
N GLN A 526 17.58 -32.10 -44.87
CA GLN A 526 17.05 -32.00 -46.23
C GLN A 526 15.58 -32.43 -46.30
N LYS A 527 15.16 -33.38 -45.45
CA LYS A 527 13.74 -33.74 -45.27
C LYS A 527 12.94 -32.63 -44.61
N HIS A 528 13.54 -31.99 -43.61
CA HIS A 528 12.90 -30.97 -42.77
C HIS A 528 13.74 -29.68 -42.73
N PRO A 529 13.70 -28.87 -43.81
CA PRO A 529 14.48 -27.64 -43.89
C PRO A 529 14.01 -26.60 -42.84
N ILE A 530 14.96 -25.79 -42.37
CA ILE A 530 14.75 -24.76 -41.33
C ILE A 530 13.99 -23.56 -41.90
N ILE A 531 12.90 -23.14 -41.27
CA ILE A 531 12.11 -21.99 -41.74
C ILE A 531 12.87 -20.68 -41.47
N LEU A 532 13.04 -19.86 -42.52
CA LEU A 532 13.68 -18.54 -42.42
C LEU A 532 12.68 -17.40 -42.71
N PRO A 533 12.61 -16.35 -41.85
CA PRO A 533 11.80 -15.16 -42.10
C PRO A 533 12.42 -14.29 -43.19
N LYS A 534 11.70 -13.25 -43.63
CA LYS A 534 12.26 -12.20 -44.48
C LYS A 534 13.07 -11.25 -43.59
N SER A 535 14.40 -11.36 -43.62
CA SER A 535 15.31 -10.58 -42.77
C SER A 535 16.64 -10.29 -43.48
N SER A 536 17.44 -9.37 -42.93
CA SER A 536 18.82 -9.13 -43.38
C SER A 536 19.69 -10.40 -43.28
N VAL A 537 19.53 -11.16 -42.20
CA VAL A 537 20.25 -12.43 -41.99
C VAL A 537 19.93 -13.45 -43.08
N THR A 538 18.66 -13.56 -43.49
CA THR A 538 18.24 -14.45 -44.58
C THR A 538 18.90 -14.06 -45.91
N ALA A 539 19.06 -12.76 -46.18
CA ALA A 539 19.80 -12.30 -47.36
C ALA A 539 21.28 -12.69 -47.32
N LEU A 540 21.93 -12.61 -46.15
CA LEU A 540 23.32 -13.05 -45.97
C LEU A 540 23.49 -14.56 -46.18
N ILE A 541 22.51 -15.37 -45.77
CA ILE A 541 22.52 -16.82 -45.99
C ILE A 541 22.40 -17.11 -47.50
N ILE A 542 21.48 -16.42 -48.19
CA ILE A 542 21.30 -16.54 -49.64
C ILE A 542 22.58 -16.14 -50.38
N GLU A 543 23.20 -15.03 -50.01
CA GLU A 543 24.44 -14.55 -50.60
C GLU A 543 25.58 -15.56 -50.39
N HIS A 544 25.70 -16.12 -49.18
CA HIS A 544 26.70 -17.16 -48.92
C HIS A 544 26.50 -18.38 -49.82
N GLU A 545 25.29 -18.90 -49.94
CA GLU A 545 24.98 -20.05 -50.81
C GLU A 545 25.22 -19.72 -52.28
N HIS A 546 24.90 -18.50 -52.72
CA HIS A 546 25.17 -18.05 -54.09
C HIS A 546 26.67 -18.03 -54.40
N LEU A 547 27.51 -17.56 -53.46
CA LEU A 547 28.96 -17.55 -53.61
C LEU A 547 29.55 -18.96 -53.58
N LEU A 548 29.04 -19.87 -52.73
CA LEU A 548 29.47 -21.27 -52.69
C LEU A 548 29.18 -22.00 -54.00
N ASN A 549 28.03 -21.74 -54.61
CA ASN A 549 27.62 -22.33 -55.88
C ASN A 549 28.12 -21.53 -57.10
N LEU A 550 29.27 -20.85 -56.98
CA LEU A 550 29.96 -20.13 -58.06
C LEU A 550 29.04 -19.24 -58.91
N HIS A 551 28.26 -18.40 -58.25
CA HIS A 551 27.34 -17.47 -58.89
C HIS A 551 26.20 -18.10 -59.71
N SER A 552 25.73 -19.27 -59.29
CA SER A 552 24.58 -19.95 -59.91
C SER A 552 23.31 -19.07 -60.01
N GLY A 553 22.47 -19.34 -61.02
CA GLY A 553 21.22 -18.60 -61.24
C GLY A 553 20.17 -18.85 -60.16
N THR A 554 19.10 -18.05 -60.16
CA THR A 554 18.05 -18.02 -59.12
C THR A 554 17.48 -19.39 -58.74
N GLN A 555 17.23 -20.27 -59.72
CA GLN A 555 16.66 -21.59 -59.45
C GLN A 555 17.68 -22.55 -58.79
N ALA A 556 18.92 -22.52 -59.25
CA ALA A 556 19.98 -23.35 -58.71
C ALA A 556 20.35 -22.92 -57.28
N THR A 557 20.48 -21.62 -57.03
CA THR A 557 20.70 -21.09 -55.67
C THR A 557 19.53 -21.41 -54.73
N LEU A 558 18.29 -21.29 -55.19
CA LEU A 558 17.12 -21.64 -54.39
C LEU A 558 17.08 -23.15 -54.07
N TYR A 559 17.46 -24.00 -55.00
CA TYR A 559 17.54 -25.45 -54.78
C TYR A 559 18.62 -25.79 -53.75
N ALA A 560 19.83 -25.24 -53.90
CA ALA A 560 20.92 -25.43 -52.94
C ALA A 560 20.52 -24.99 -51.54
N LEU A 561 19.92 -23.81 -51.41
CA LEU A 561 19.42 -23.28 -50.15
C LEU A 561 18.36 -24.19 -49.51
N ARG A 562 17.43 -24.74 -50.32
CA ARG A 562 16.37 -25.66 -49.87
C ARG A 562 16.86 -27.00 -49.33
N ARG A 563 18.14 -27.34 -49.53
CA ARG A 563 18.73 -28.51 -48.88
C ARG A 563 18.85 -28.34 -47.36
N SER A 564 18.89 -27.11 -46.86
CA SER A 564 19.05 -26.84 -45.42
C SER A 564 18.05 -25.83 -44.86
N TYR A 565 17.56 -24.89 -45.68
CA TYR A 565 16.68 -23.80 -45.25
C TYR A 565 15.48 -23.61 -46.17
N TRP A 566 14.35 -23.25 -45.58
CA TRP A 566 13.12 -22.90 -46.26
C TRP A 566 12.79 -21.41 -46.05
N PRO A 567 13.27 -20.51 -46.92
CA PRO A 567 12.90 -19.10 -46.85
C PRO A 567 11.44 -18.87 -47.30
N ILE A 568 10.70 -18.08 -46.53
CA ILE A 568 9.37 -17.58 -46.94
C ILE A 568 9.53 -16.72 -48.19
N ASP A 569 8.69 -16.87 -49.21
CA ASP A 569 8.83 -16.16 -50.50
C ASP A 569 10.21 -16.35 -51.17
N GLY A 570 10.78 -17.56 -51.04
CA GLY A 570 12.17 -17.87 -51.39
C GLY A 570 12.63 -17.43 -52.78
N ARG A 571 11.83 -17.63 -53.84
CA ARG A 571 12.22 -17.21 -55.21
C ARG A 571 12.43 -15.70 -55.30
N SER A 572 11.55 -14.92 -54.69
CA SER A 572 11.62 -13.45 -54.71
C SER A 572 12.78 -12.93 -53.88
N GLN A 573 13.03 -13.52 -52.69
CA GLN A 573 14.18 -13.15 -51.86
C GLN A 573 15.51 -13.49 -52.53
N VAL A 574 15.62 -14.68 -53.13
CA VAL A 574 16.82 -15.09 -53.87
C VAL A 574 17.06 -14.17 -55.06
N TRP A 575 16.03 -13.92 -55.89
CA TRP A 575 16.17 -13.02 -57.03
C TRP A 575 16.58 -11.59 -56.62
N SER A 576 15.98 -11.04 -55.56
CA SER A 576 16.32 -9.71 -55.04
C SER A 576 17.77 -9.62 -54.55
N THR A 577 18.26 -10.67 -53.88
CA THR A 577 19.63 -10.74 -53.39
C THR A 577 20.62 -10.86 -54.55
N LEU A 578 20.33 -11.72 -55.54
CA LEU A 578 21.16 -11.92 -56.72
C LEU A 578 21.29 -10.66 -57.59
N LYS A 579 20.23 -9.87 -57.71
CA LYS A 579 20.26 -8.58 -58.42
C LYS A 579 21.21 -7.55 -57.81
N LYS A 580 21.56 -7.71 -56.52
CA LYS A 580 22.55 -6.85 -55.85
C LYS A 580 23.98 -7.38 -56.01
N CYS A 581 24.17 -8.58 -56.55
CA CYS A 581 25.49 -9.16 -56.74
C CYS A 581 26.21 -8.48 -57.92
N VAL A 582 27.25 -7.69 -57.61
CA VAL A 582 28.04 -6.94 -58.60
C VAL A 582 28.61 -7.85 -59.70
N ARG A 583 29.09 -9.05 -59.36
CA ARG A 583 29.66 -10.01 -60.33
C ARG A 583 28.61 -10.51 -61.32
N CYS A 584 27.41 -10.83 -60.85
CA CYS A 584 26.30 -11.25 -61.70
C CYS A 584 25.78 -10.11 -62.58
N CYS A 585 25.70 -8.89 -62.03
CA CYS A 585 25.30 -7.71 -62.80
C CYS A 585 26.28 -7.42 -63.94
N ARG A 586 27.59 -7.51 -63.68
CA ARG A 586 28.63 -7.33 -64.71
C ARG A 586 28.58 -8.41 -65.79
N ALA A 587 28.25 -9.65 -65.44
CA ALA A 587 28.19 -10.77 -66.38
C ALA A 587 26.92 -10.79 -67.25
N ASN A 588 25.89 -10.02 -66.90
CA ASN A 588 24.62 -9.97 -67.64
C ASN A 588 24.12 -8.51 -67.76
N PRO A 589 24.75 -7.68 -68.61
CA PRO A 589 24.35 -6.30 -68.83
C PRO A 589 22.93 -6.20 -69.41
N PRO A 590 22.19 -5.11 -69.13
CA PRO A 590 20.88 -4.89 -69.73
C PRO A 590 20.99 -4.83 -71.27
N PRO A 591 19.97 -5.30 -72.00
CA PRO A 591 19.93 -5.16 -73.45
C PRO A 591 19.93 -3.67 -73.84
N VAL A 592 20.68 -3.32 -74.88
CA VAL A 592 20.67 -1.97 -75.46
C VAL A 592 19.41 -1.83 -76.32
N ASP A 593 18.59 -0.84 -76.01
CA ASP A 593 17.45 -0.47 -76.84
C ASP A 593 17.98 0.33 -78.05
N TYR A 594 17.80 -0.21 -79.25
CA TYR A 594 18.18 0.48 -80.48
C TYR A 594 17.07 1.45 -80.89
N ILE A 595 17.45 2.70 -81.19
CA ILE A 595 16.54 3.67 -81.79
C ILE A 595 16.30 3.24 -83.25
N MET A 596 15.03 3.11 -83.66
CA MET A 596 14.66 2.84 -85.05
C MET A 596 15.13 4.02 -85.92
N GLY A 597 15.86 3.76 -87.01
CA GLY A 597 16.27 4.81 -87.92
C GLY A 597 15.08 5.49 -88.60
N ASP A 598 15.25 6.76 -88.97
CA ASP A 598 14.22 7.51 -89.70
C ASP A 598 13.88 6.83 -91.04
N LEU A 599 12.60 6.86 -91.41
CA LEU A 599 12.16 6.32 -92.68
C LEU A 599 12.75 7.15 -93.83
N PRO A 600 13.28 6.51 -94.90
CA PRO A 600 13.82 7.23 -96.04
C PRO A 600 12.72 8.05 -96.74
N ALA A 601 13.09 9.22 -97.28
CA ALA A 601 12.16 10.14 -97.93
C ALA A 601 11.24 9.45 -98.96
N ALA A 602 11.79 8.49 -99.72
CA ALA A 602 11.06 7.69 -100.70
C ALA A 602 9.82 6.94 -100.16
N ARG A 603 9.72 6.66 -98.84
CA ARG A 603 8.55 6.03 -98.20
C ARG A 603 7.45 7.02 -97.80
N ILE A 604 7.75 8.32 -97.76
CA ILE A 604 6.85 9.37 -97.24
C ILE A 604 6.50 10.45 -98.27
N THR A 605 7.23 10.55 -99.37
CA THR A 605 6.87 11.41 -100.52
C THR A 605 6.12 10.61 -101.60
N GLU A 606 5.02 11.19 -102.09
CA GLU A 606 4.27 10.64 -103.22
C GLU A 606 5.15 10.55 -104.47
N SER A 607 5.14 9.40 -105.12
CA SER A 607 5.88 9.15 -106.35
C SER A 607 5.08 8.23 -107.27
N ARG A 608 5.45 8.17 -108.56
CA ARG A 608 4.78 7.28 -109.51
C ARG A 608 5.02 5.82 -109.09
N PRO A 609 4.03 4.91 -109.29
CA PRO A 609 4.21 3.49 -108.99
C PRO A 609 5.49 2.92 -109.63
N PHE A 610 6.23 2.10 -108.87
CA PHE A 610 7.50 1.45 -109.26
C PHE A 610 8.74 2.36 -109.42
N THR A 611 8.65 3.65 -109.07
CA THR A 611 9.82 4.57 -109.12
C THR A 611 10.87 4.22 -108.07
N ASN A 612 10.44 3.77 -106.89
CA ASN A 612 11.31 3.39 -105.78
C ASN A 612 11.03 1.95 -105.37
N VAL A 613 12.07 1.12 -105.26
CA VAL A 613 11.97 -0.27 -104.78
C VAL A 613 12.69 -0.35 -103.43
N GLY A 614 11.96 -0.75 -102.38
CA GLY A 614 12.50 -0.96 -101.05
C GLY A 614 12.58 -2.45 -100.72
N ILE A 615 13.71 -2.91 -100.19
CA ILE A 615 13.86 -4.25 -99.62
C ILE A 615 13.78 -4.10 -98.10
N ASP A 616 12.72 -4.64 -97.49
CA ASP A 616 12.59 -4.65 -96.04
C ASP A 616 13.14 -5.97 -95.49
N TYR A 617 14.08 -5.88 -94.55
CA TYR A 617 14.53 -7.04 -93.80
C TYR A 617 13.65 -7.17 -92.58
N CYS A 618 12.79 -8.19 -92.55
CA CYS A 618 12.04 -8.51 -91.34
C CYS A 618 13.00 -8.63 -90.15
N GLY A 619 12.59 -8.04 -89.03
CA GLY A 619 13.33 -8.13 -87.77
C GLY A 619 13.61 -9.59 -87.38
N PRO A 620 14.57 -9.81 -86.47
CA PRO A 620 15.00 -11.16 -86.13
C PRO A 620 13.85 -12.02 -85.60
N PHE A 621 13.57 -13.13 -86.28
CA PHE A 621 12.61 -14.11 -85.83
C PHE A 621 13.25 -15.05 -84.82
N TYR A 622 12.46 -15.45 -83.83
CA TYR A 622 12.89 -16.38 -82.80
C TYR A 622 12.28 -17.74 -83.08
N ILE A 623 13.05 -18.61 -83.74
CA ILE A 623 12.62 -19.97 -84.05
C ILE A 623 12.85 -20.90 -82.86
N LYS A 624 11.91 -21.83 -82.66
CA LYS A 624 12.08 -23.00 -81.79
C LYS A 624 12.34 -24.19 -82.68
N GLU A 625 13.47 -24.84 -82.51
CA GLU A 625 13.90 -26.00 -83.31
C GLU A 625 12.92 -27.19 -83.20
N ARG A 626 12.19 -27.32 -82.07
CA ARG A 626 11.11 -28.31 -81.83
C ARG A 626 10.03 -27.78 -80.88
N ARG A 627 8.82 -28.37 -80.90
CA ARG A 627 7.62 -27.95 -80.14
C ARG A 627 7.56 -28.42 -78.66
N ASP A 628 8.68 -28.47 -77.94
CA ASP A 628 8.67 -28.81 -76.50
C ASP A 628 8.78 -27.57 -75.58
N ARG A 629 8.23 -27.65 -74.36
CA ARG A 629 8.23 -26.55 -73.37
C ARG A 629 9.65 -26.27 -72.82
N ASN A 630 9.99 -24.99 -72.70
CA ASN A 630 11.18 -24.43 -72.02
C ASN A 630 12.58 -24.55 -72.69
N ARG A 631 12.71 -24.54 -74.02
CA ARG A 631 14.03 -24.33 -74.68
C ARG A 631 14.31 -22.90 -75.15
N ARG A 632 15.61 -22.56 -75.23
CA ARG A 632 16.15 -21.28 -75.72
C ARG A 632 15.70 -21.05 -77.16
N LYS A 633 15.13 -19.87 -77.43
CA LYS A 633 14.76 -19.45 -78.78
C LYS A 633 16.02 -19.06 -79.54
N ILE A 634 16.22 -19.57 -80.76
CA ILE A 634 17.37 -19.26 -81.61
C ILE A 634 16.98 -18.12 -82.54
N LYS A 635 17.88 -17.15 -82.70
CA LYS A 635 17.65 -15.95 -83.52
C LYS A 635 17.97 -16.28 -84.98
N SER A 636 16.96 -16.30 -85.85
CA SER A 636 17.12 -16.47 -87.30
C SER A 636 16.68 -15.19 -88.05
N ARG A 637 17.16 -15.01 -89.27
CA ARG A 637 16.76 -13.91 -90.16
C ARG A 637 16.22 -14.49 -91.46
N GLN A 638 15.10 -13.96 -91.93
CA GLN A 638 14.47 -14.35 -93.20
C GLN A 638 14.16 -13.07 -93.96
N SER A 639 14.41 -13.05 -95.27
CA SER A 639 14.14 -11.90 -96.15
C SER A 639 12.89 -12.16 -96.98
N THR A 640 11.97 -11.20 -97.00
CA THR A 640 10.76 -11.23 -97.84
C THR A 640 10.62 -9.90 -98.57
N SER A 641 10.44 -9.95 -99.88
CA SER A 641 10.25 -8.78 -100.75
C SER A 641 8.76 -8.43 -100.87
N SER A 642 8.36 -7.20 -100.51
CA SER A 642 6.98 -6.72 -100.67
C SER A 642 6.90 -5.54 -101.65
N TRP A 643 5.84 -5.51 -102.47
CA TRP A 643 5.54 -4.44 -103.43
C TRP A 643 4.37 -3.61 -102.89
N SER A 644 4.46 -2.28 -102.89
CA SER A 644 3.39 -1.40 -102.42
C SER A 644 2.95 -0.41 -103.51
N ALA A 645 1.64 -0.24 -103.66
CA ALA A 645 1.00 0.79 -104.47
C ALA A 645 -0.02 1.53 -103.60
N ILE A 646 0.02 2.86 -103.57
CA ILE A 646 -0.95 3.71 -102.89
C ILE A 646 -1.73 4.45 -103.99
N SER A 647 -3.06 4.36 -104.00
CA SER A 647 -3.95 5.05 -104.95
C SER A 647 -5.01 5.86 -104.19
N PRO A 648 -5.44 7.05 -104.67
CA PRO A 648 -6.29 7.96 -103.90
C PRO A 648 -7.76 7.88 -104.33
N ALA A 649 -8.67 7.40 -103.47
CA ALA A 649 -10.10 7.73 -103.56
C ALA A 649 -10.92 7.41 -102.29
N ARG A 650 -11.45 8.49 -101.71
CA ARG A 650 -12.66 8.68 -100.86
C ARG A 650 -12.69 8.29 -99.37
N PRO A 651 -13.43 9.08 -98.54
CA PRO A 651 -13.44 9.00 -97.08
C PRO A 651 -14.72 8.34 -96.53
N SER A 652 -14.59 7.46 -95.51
CA SER A 652 -15.51 7.32 -94.36
C SER A 652 -15.34 5.95 -93.66
N PHE A 653 -14.92 6.01 -92.39
CA PHE A 653 -15.25 5.09 -91.28
C PHE A 653 -14.75 3.62 -91.32
N PRO A 654 -14.72 2.94 -90.15
CA PRO A 654 -13.67 2.01 -89.76
C PRO A 654 -14.15 0.55 -89.85
N LEU A 655 -13.25 -0.43 -89.63
CA LEU A 655 -13.50 -1.68 -88.88
C LEU A 655 -12.57 -2.81 -89.32
N CYS A 656 -12.43 -3.72 -88.34
CA CYS A 656 -12.16 -5.15 -88.43
C CYS A 656 -10.73 -5.59 -88.76
N GLU A 657 -10.05 -6.19 -87.79
CA GLU A 657 -10.24 -7.55 -87.23
C GLU A 657 -9.58 -8.61 -88.10
N ASP A 658 -8.73 -9.39 -87.42
CA ASP A 658 -8.53 -10.82 -87.56
C ASP A 658 -8.73 -11.43 -88.95
N SER A 659 -7.61 -11.89 -89.51
CA SER A 659 -7.63 -13.06 -90.38
C SER A 659 -6.48 -13.99 -89.99
N SER A 660 -6.83 -14.94 -89.13
CA SER A 660 -6.24 -16.26 -89.10
C SER A 660 -6.28 -16.90 -90.49
N LEU A 661 -5.14 -17.41 -90.96
CA LEU A 661 -5.11 -18.45 -92.00
C LEU A 661 -4.13 -19.53 -91.58
N ALA A 662 -4.71 -20.68 -91.27
CA ALA A 662 -4.07 -21.96 -91.21
C ALA A 662 -3.74 -22.43 -92.64
N ALA A 663 -2.62 -23.15 -92.79
CA ALA A 663 -2.46 -24.19 -93.80
C ALA A 663 -1.25 -25.06 -93.39
N ASP A 664 -1.58 -26.24 -92.88
CA ASP A 664 -1.10 -27.57 -93.25
C ASP A 664 0.33 -27.85 -93.72
N SER A 665 0.74 -29.03 -93.27
CA SER A 665 1.97 -29.78 -93.46
C SER A 665 2.41 -30.06 -94.90
N VAL A 666 3.73 -30.01 -95.10
CA VAL A 666 4.54 -31.15 -95.58
C VAL A 666 5.75 -31.29 -94.67
#